data_AF-A0A3D4FV01-F1
#
_entry.id   AF-A0A3D4FV01-F1
#
_cell.length_a   1.000
_cell.length_b   1.000
_cell.length_c   1.000
_cell.angle_alpha   90.00
_cell.angle_beta   90.00
_cell.angle_gamma   90.00
#
_symmetry.space_group_name_H-M   'P 1'
#
loop_
_entity.id
_entity.type
_entity.pdbx_description
1 polymer ?
#
loop_
_entity_poly.entity_id
_entity_poly.type
_entity_poly.pdbx_seq_one_letter_code
_entity_poly.pdbx_strand_id
1 'polypeptide(L)'
;PVPIYPPFRADRIAEYAERQVGILSNAGTRLMITFAEVERLAGLLRGRVPTLATVTTVEDLVQTDADDGPLPPNPAPWLTAEDPALIQYTSGSTGQPKGVLLTHANLLANIRAIVTGLDIQPTDVAVSWLPLYHDMGLIGAWLGTMYAGVPVAILSPLAFLSRPARWLWSIHAHRATLAVAPNFAFDLCVNKVTSEEIVDLDLSSLRTVLNGSEAVLPGTITRFADRFAHVGFRPDAMRPVYGLAECSVGLAVTPRRHPVRVDRIDRTFQATGQATISSDSDALEFVACGVALPEHEIRIVDPTNGPVAERTEGHVQFRGPSMMAGYYRNAAATQAITTADGWIDTGDLGYQADGELFLTGRHKDVIIKGGRNIYPHEAEAVVAAVQGIRKGCIAAFGVADSGVGTERLVVVAETRETEQAARTRIQRDIQEQVAEALGVPPDTVVLAQPGAVLKTSSGKIRRGATRDAYVAGTLDRGRGSMARQWFEVGSRALAGRIARSADLLLRLLYTTYILALTVVAVPPLWALVGMSRQTTTSRRWLRRFSKLVVTLSGCRLIITGHEHLQDLGPAMFVANHASYLDVVVILAALPENLRFAAKGRLVTYPVLGTVIPKAGYIAIEKTKHTTQMEGADEVSAALGSGESMFVFPEGTFVRAPGLLPFRLGAFRAAAETGLPVVPIALTGTRRIFPADTLLLRPGRVGLTIEPPLHPSDSAWDEVVRLRDEARAVISRTVGEAAG
;
A
#
# COMPACT_ATOMS: atom_id res chain seq x y z
N PRO A 1 3.68 1.34 7.14
CA PRO A 1 2.71 0.51 7.89
C PRO A 1 1.65 -0.09 6.95
N VAL A 2 1.17 -1.30 7.25
CA VAL A 2 0.16 -2.01 6.45
C VAL A 2 -0.92 -2.52 7.40
N PRO A 3 -2.06 -1.82 7.54
CA PRO A 3 -3.09 -2.25 8.45
C PRO A 3 -3.82 -3.46 7.87
N ILE A 4 -3.98 -4.51 8.68
CA ILE A 4 -4.61 -5.77 8.25
C ILE A 4 -5.77 -6.14 9.17
N TYR A 5 -6.78 -6.76 8.57
CA TYR A 5 -7.90 -7.34 9.30
C TYR A 5 -7.43 -8.49 10.21
N PRO A 6 -7.87 -8.59 11.48
CA PRO A 6 -7.58 -9.73 12.34
C PRO A 6 -8.50 -10.94 12.04
N PRO A 7 -8.10 -12.17 12.40
CA PRO A 7 -8.85 -13.38 12.11
C PRO A 7 -10.06 -13.57 13.07
N PHE A 8 -11.12 -12.77 12.94
CA PHE A 8 -12.31 -12.92 13.82
C PHE A 8 -13.15 -14.17 13.54
N ARG A 9 -12.86 -14.91 12.46
CA ARG A 9 -13.62 -16.10 12.05
C ARG A 9 -12.71 -17.33 11.99
N ALA A 10 -12.72 -18.11 13.07
CA ALA A 10 -11.97 -19.36 13.16
C ALA A 10 -12.37 -20.38 12.08
N ASP A 11 -13.61 -20.32 11.58
CA ASP A 11 -14.14 -21.18 10.52
C ASP A 11 -13.64 -20.84 9.10
N ARG A 12 -12.83 -19.79 8.95
CA ARG A 12 -12.23 -19.33 7.68
C ARG A 12 -10.74 -19.05 7.79
N ILE A 13 -10.05 -19.74 8.69
CA ILE A 13 -8.66 -19.43 9.03
C ILE A 13 -7.70 -19.66 7.85
N ALA A 14 -7.99 -20.66 7.00
CA ALA A 14 -7.17 -20.95 5.82
C ALA A 14 -7.30 -19.88 4.73
N GLU A 15 -8.53 -19.46 4.40
CA GLU A 15 -8.81 -18.36 3.46
C GLU A 15 -8.17 -17.06 3.96
N TYR A 16 -8.33 -16.78 5.26
CA TYR A 16 -7.68 -15.65 5.91
C TYR A 16 -6.16 -15.72 5.76
N ALA A 17 -5.53 -16.85 6.07
CA ALA A 17 -4.09 -17.01 5.99
C ALA A 17 -3.56 -16.83 4.56
N GLU A 18 -4.20 -17.39 3.54
CA GLU A 18 -3.83 -17.18 2.14
C GLU A 18 -3.87 -15.69 1.76
N ARG A 19 -4.95 -15.01 2.14
CA ARG A 19 -5.10 -13.57 1.89
C ARG A 19 -4.01 -12.75 2.57
N GLN A 20 -3.71 -13.04 3.84
CA GLN A 20 -2.65 -12.33 4.57
C GLN A 20 -1.27 -12.62 3.99
N VAL A 21 -0.98 -13.86 3.58
CA VAL A 21 0.29 -14.19 2.90
C VAL A 21 0.46 -13.34 1.64
N GLY A 22 -0.59 -13.20 0.82
CA GLY A 22 -0.58 -12.34 -0.37
C GLY A 22 -0.26 -10.88 -0.04
N ILE A 23 -0.98 -10.30 0.93
CA ILE A 23 -0.78 -8.91 1.37
C ILE A 23 0.64 -8.70 1.94
N LEU A 24 1.04 -9.52 2.91
CA LEU A 24 2.32 -9.40 3.60
C LEU A 24 3.51 -9.58 2.65
N SER A 25 3.40 -10.52 1.70
CA SER A 25 4.42 -10.76 0.68
C SER A 25 4.51 -9.61 -0.32
N ASN A 26 3.37 -9.11 -0.80
CA ASN A 26 3.34 -7.96 -1.71
C ASN A 26 3.96 -6.72 -1.05
N ALA A 27 3.56 -6.43 0.19
CA ALA A 27 4.09 -5.33 1.00
C ALA A 27 5.57 -5.48 1.38
N GLY A 28 6.16 -6.67 1.25
CA GLY A 28 7.52 -6.93 1.71
C GLY A 28 7.67 -6.80 3.23
N THR A 29 6.63 -7.13 3.98
CA THR A 29 6.54 -6.88 5.42
C THR A 29 7.69 -7.58 6.17
N ARG A 30 8.38 -6.84 7.04
CA ARG A 30 9.50 -7.35 7.87
C ARG A 30 9.15 -7.55 9.33
N LEU A 31 8.26 -6.72 9.87
CA LEU A 31 7.77 -6.77 11.24
C LEU A 31 6.25 -6.80 11.21
N MET A 32 5.65 -7.72 11.94
CA MET A 32 4.22 -7.76 12.20
C MET A 32 3.97 -7.54 13.69
N ILE A 33 3.23 -6.49 14.00
CA ILE A 33 2.76 -6.20 15.36
C ILE A 33 1.34 -6.75 15.47
N THR A 34 1.11 -7.61 16.45
CA THR A 34 -0.15 -8.34 16.66
C THR A 34 -0.51 -8.35 18.16
N PHE A 35 -1.59 -9.03 18.52
CA PHE A 35 -2.00 -9.32 19.89
C PHE A 35 -1.85 -10.82 20.18
N ALA A 36 -1.76 -11.17 21.47
CA ALA A 36 -1.37 -12.50 21.97
C ALA A 36 -2.21 -13.65 21.37
N GLU A 37 -3.52 -13.45 21.22
CA GLU A 37 -4.45 -14.46 20.71
C GLU A 37 -4.18 -14.85 19.25
N VAL A 38 -3.52 -13.98 18.47
CA VAL A 38 -3.24 -14.17 17.04
C VAL A 38 -1.76 -14.49 16.77
N GLU A 39 -0.91 -14.37 17.78
CA GLU A 39 0.54 -14.59 17.66
C GLU A 39 0.89 -15.98 17.09
N ARG A 40 0.19 -17.04 17.54
CA ARG A 40 0.39 -18.40 17.01
C ARG A 40 0.10 -18.50 15.52
N LEU A 41 -0.97 -17.86 15.05
CA LEU A 41 -1.31 -17.82 13.63
C LEU A 41 -0.29 -16.99 12.85
N ALA A 42 0.11 -15.84 13.38
CA ALA A 42 1.13 -14.98 12.78
C ALA A 42 2.49 -15.69 12.67
N GLY A 43 2.85 -16.53 13.65
CA GLY A 43 4.01 -17.41 13.59
C GLY A 43 3.95 -18.46 12.47
N LEU A 44 2.75 -18.93 12.11
CA LEU A 44 2.54 -19.80 10.94
C LEU A 44 2.68 -19.02 9.63
N LEU A 45 2.18 -17.78 9.57
CA LEU A 45 2.34 -16.89 8.41
C LEU A 45 3.82 -16.60 8.11
N ARG A 46 4.65 -16.47 9.15
CA ARG A 46 6.12 -16.34 9.02
C ARG A 46 6.76 -17.50 8.25
N GLY A 47 6.14 -18.69 8.28
CA GLY A 47 6.54 -19.83 7.44
C GLY A 47 6.42 -19.58 5.96
N ARG A 48 5.46 -18.75 5.56
CA ARG A 48 5.01 -18.56 4.18
C ARG A 48 5.36 -17.20 3.61
N VAL A 49 5.79 -16.26 4.45
CA VAL A 49 6.22 -14.91 4.07
C VAL A 49 7.72 -14.77 4.41
N PRO A 50 8.64 -15.03 3.46
CA PRO A 50 10.08 -15.03 3.74
C PRO A 50 10.64 -13.68 4.22
N THR A 51 9.98 -12.57 3.85
CA THR A 51 10.39 -11.23 4.29
C THR A 51 10.06 -10.96 5.75
N LEU A 52 9.09 -11.67 6.33
CA LEU A 52 8.61 -11.46 7.70
C LEU A 52 9.66 -11.98 8.70
N ALA A 53 10.50 -11.06 9.16
CA ALA A 53 11.59 -11.35 10.07
C ALA A 53 11.09 -11.54 11.49
N THR A 54 10.15 -10.71 11.94
CA THR A 54 9.70 -10.68 13.34
C THR A 54 8.18 -10.58 13.42
N VAL A 55 7.61 -11.32 14.37
CA VAL A 55 6.23 -11.18 14.85
C VAL A 55 6.35 -10.84 16.32
N THR A 56 5.68 -9.79 16.77
CA THR A 56 5.77 -9.28 18.15
C THR A 56 4.41 -8.78 18.60
N THR A 57 4.23 -8.62 19.90
CA THR A 57 3.08 -7.90 20.47
C THR A 57 3.43 -6.45 20.82
N VAL A 58 2.40 -5.63 21.10
CA VAL A 58 2.61 -4.27 21.61
C VAL A 58 3.22 -4.32 23.01
N GLU A 59 2.78 -5.28 23.82
CA GLU A 59 3.28 -5.53 25.17
C GLU A 59 4.78 -5.84 25.15
N ASP A 60 5.23 -6.71 24.23
CA ASP A 60 6.66 -7.04 24.07
C ASP A 60 7.48 -5.80 23.68
N LEU A 61 6.96 -4.96 22.78
CA LEU A 61 7.64 -3.73 22.34
C LEU A 61 7.80 -2.74 23.50
N VAL A 62 6.73 -2.53 24.27
CA VAL A 62 6.74 -1.61 25.43
C VAL A 62 7.66 -2.11 26.55
N GLN A 63 7.76 -3.42 26.75
CA GLN A 63 8.67 -3.99 27.75
C GLN A 63 10.15 -3.89 27.37
N THR A 64 10.46 -3.73 26.08
CA THR A 64 11.86 -3.63 25.61
C THR A 64 12.47 -2.24 25.89
N ASP A 65 11.64 -1.21 26.06
CA ASP A 65 12.08 0.18 26.34
C ASP A 65 12.50 0.44 27.81
N ALA A 66 12.50 -0.57 28.68
CA ALA A 66 12.82 -0.38 30.09
C ALA A 66 14.33 -0.17 30.39
N ASP A 67 15.24 -0.46 29.44
CA ASP A 67 16.70 -0.45 29.69
C ASP A 67 17.56 0.36 28.69
N ASP A 68 17.01 0.90 27.60
CA ASP A 68 17.80 1.53 26.52
C ASP A 68 17.71 3.07 26.48
N GLY A 69 17.98 3.75 27.61
CA GLY A 69 18.23 5.21 27.66
C GLY A 69 17.11 6.11 27.08
N PRO A 70 17.32 7.44 26.98
CA PRO A 70 16.34 8.31 26.36
C PRO A 70 16.24 8.00 24.86
N LEU A 71 15.01 7.83 24.36
CA LEU A 71 14.70 7.79 22.93
C LEU A 71 15.48 8.90 22.20
N PRO A 72 16.10 8.62 21.04
CA PRO A 72 16.83 9.64 20.31
C PRO A 72 15.92 10.86 20.10
N PRO A 73 16.36 12.06 20.48
CA PRO A 73 15.52 13.23 20.38
C PRO A 73 15.22 13.49 18.90
N ASN A 74 13.92 13.59 18.60
CA ASN A 74 13.30 13.84 17.29
C ASN A 74 13.14 12.61 16.35
N PRO A 75 12.00 12.48 15.62
CA PRO A 75 11.95 11.64 14.44
C PRO A 75 13.08 12.05 13.49
N ALA A 76 13.66 11.03 12.87
CA ALA A 76 14.89 11.11 12.12
C ALA A 76 14.87 12.31 11.12
N PRO A 77 15.89 13.18 11.07
CA PRO A 77 15.90 14.46 10.32
C PRO A 77 15.87 14.31 8.77
N TRP A 78 15.44 13.17 8.26
CA TRP A 78 15.49 12.77 6.86
C TRP A 78 14.12 12.41 6.26
N LEU A 79 13.03 12.46 7.03
CA LEU A 79 11.68 12.23 6.50
C LEU A 79 11.20 13.45 5.70
N THR A 80 10.72 13.24 4.48
CA THR A 80 10.07 14.26 3.64
C THR A 80 8.57 13.99 3.47
N ALA A 81 7.84 14.93 2.88
CA ALA A 81 6.40 14.78 2.68
C ALA A 81 6.05 13.67 1.66
N GLU A 82 6.97 13.39 0.74
CA GLU A 82 6.86 12.41 -0.34
C GLU A 82 7.18 10.99 0.13
N ASP A 83 7.69 10.83 1.35
CA ASP A 83 7.97 9.51 1.89
C ASP A 83 6.68 8.70 2.10
N PRO A 84 6.70 7.38 1.80
CA PRO A 84 5.60 6.48 2.08
C PRO A 84 5.16 6.48 3.55
N ALA A 85 3.93 6.92 3.80
CA ALA A 85 3.34 6.94 5.13
C ALA A 85 2.61 5.62 5.45
N LEU A 86 1.82 5.07 4.53
CA LEU A 86 1.15 3.77 4.70
C LEU A 86 0.77 3.12 3.36
N ILE A 87 0.51 1.80 3.38
CA ILE A 87 -0.07 1.07 2.25
C ILE A 87 -1.46 0.58 2.68
N GLN A 88 -2.51 1.13 2.09
CA GLN A 88 -3.89 0.72 2.35
C GLN A 88 -4.30 -0.34 1.33
N TYR A 89 -4.47 -1.59 1.76
CA TYR A 89 -4.96 -2.62 0.85
C TYR A 89 -6.45 -2.49 0.63
N THR A 90 -6.86 -2.39 -0.63
CA THR A 90 -8.28 -2.42 -0.99
C THR A 90 -8.82 -3.84 -0.85
N SER A 91 -10.06 -3.96 -0.40
CA SER A 91 -10.65 -5.27 -0.15
C SER A 91 -10.91 -6.10 -1.42
N GLY A 92 -10.72 -5.52 -2.61
CA GLY A 92 -10.88 -6.15 -3.93
C GLY A 92 -12.29 -6.74 -4.12
N SER A 93 -13.22 -5.98 -4.70
CA SER A 93 -14.52 -6.55 -5.10
C SER A 93 -14.39 -7.60 -6.21
N THR A 94 -13.31 -7.56 -7.00
CA THR A 94 -13.12 -8.35 -8.23
C THR A 94 -11.74 -9.04 -8.36
N GLY A 95 -10.94 -9.20 -7.30
CA GLY A 95 -9.60 -9.84 -7.44
C GLY A 95 -8.67 -9.79 -6.22
N GLN A 96 -7.37 -10.02 -6.48
CA GLN A 96 -6.27 -9.90 -5.50
C GLN A 96 -6.24 -8.47 -4.90
N PRO A 97 -6.05 -8.31 -3.57
CA PRO A 97 -5.96 -7.01 -2.92
C PRO A 97 -4.86 -6.14 -3.56
N LYS A 98 -5.19 -4.89 -3.93
CA LYS A 98 -4.22 -3.92 -4.41
C LYS A 98 -3.80 -3.01 -3.25
N GLY A 99 -2.49 -2.83 -3.05
CA GLY A 99 -1.98 -1.93 -2.03
C GLY A 99 -1.93 -0.51 -2.56
N VAL A 100 -2.75 0.40 -2.02
CA VAL A 100 -2.70 1.83 -2.33
C VAL A 100 -1.57 2.48 -1.53
N LEU A 101 -0.54 2.97 -2.21
CA LEU A 101 0.60 3.64 -1.58
C LEU A 101 0.26 5.11 -1.30
N LEU A 102 0.27 5.49 -0.03
CA LEU A 102 -0.01 6.87 0.41
C LEU A 102 1.24 7.46 1.06
N THR A 103 1.63 8.64 0.59
CA THR A 103 2.69 9.45 1.19
C THR A 103 2.16 10.29 2.35
N HIS A 104 3.06 10.90 3.14
CA HIS A 104 2.66 11.87 4.16
C HIS A 104 1.88 13.05 3.56
N ALA A 105 2.31 13.54 2.38
CA ALA A 105 1.66 14.61 1.64
C ALA A 105 0.21 14.25 1.28
N ASN A 106 -0.02 13.05 0.71
CA ASN A 106 -1.36 12.63 0.31
C ASN A 106 -2.32 12.54 1.50
N LEU A 107 -1.87 11.90 2.59
CA LEU A 107 -2.69 11.74 3.80
C LEU A 107 -3.05 13.08 4.42
N LEU A 108 -2.06 13.95 4.62
CA LEU A 108 -2.28 15.25 5.26
C LEU A 108 -3.11 16.18 4.37
N ALA A 109 -2.95 16.12 3.05
CA ALA A 109 -3.83 16.86 2.13
C ALA A 109 -5.29 16.43 2.30
N ASN A 110 -5.56 15.12 2.36
CA ASN A 110 -6.94 14.63 2.51
C ASN A 110 -7.54 14.97 3.86
N ILE A 111 -6.78 14.76 4.93
CA ILE A 111 -7.21 15.07 6.30
C ILE A 111 -7.53 16.56 6.43
N ARG A 112 -6.68 17.46 5.91
CA ARG A 112 -6.97 18.90 5.88
C ARG A 112 -8.24 19.22 5.12
N ALA A 113 -8.39 18.64 3.93
CA ALA A 113 -9.57 18.89 3.11
C ALA A 113 -10.85 18.43 3.81
N ILE A 114 -10.84 17.28 4.50
CA ILE A 114 -11.96 16.77 5.30
C ILE A 114 -12.25 17.69 6.49
N VAL A 115 -11.23 18.08 7.26
CA VAL A 115 -11.38 18.99 8.41
C VAL A 115 -12.00 20.31 7.98
N THR A 116 -11.52 20.90 6.88
CA THR A 116 -12.08 22.12 6.32
C THR A 116 -13.50 21.90 5.77
N GLY A 117 -13.72 20.85 4.96
CA GLY A 117 -14.99 20.59 4.29
C GLY A 117 -16.15 20.24 5.25
N LEU A 118 -15.83 19.62 6.39
CA LEU A 118 -16.80 19.31 7.45
C LEU A 118 -16.82 20.35 8.58
N ASP A 119 -15.96 21.36 8.49
CA ASP A 119 -15.75 22.39 9.51
C ASP A 119 -15.54 21.72 10.88
N ILE A 120 -14.53 20.86 10.98
CA ILE A 120 -14.15 20.17 12.22
C ILE A 120 -13.40 21.16 13.12
N GLN A 121 -13.84 21.25 14.37
CA GLN A 121 -13.33 22.16 15.37
C GLN A 121 -12.70 21.36 16.53
N PRO A 122 -11.65 21.86 17.20
CA PRO A 122 -11.07 21.18 18.36
C PRO A 122 -12.06 20.99 19.53
N THR A 123 -13.18 21.72 19.54
CA THR A 123 -14.27 21.57 20.52
C THR A 123 -15.20 20.39 20.23
N ASP A 124 -15.03 19.71 19.09
CA ASP A 124 -15.80 18.54 18.76
C ASP A 124 -15.44 17.33 19.62
N VAL A 125 -16.32 16.33 19.60
CA VAL A 125 -16.07 15.01 20.19
C VAL A 125 -16.52 13.96 19.20
N ALA A 126 -15.62 13.03 18.85
CA ALA A 126 -15.89 11.98 17.89
C ALA A 126 -16.19 10.63 18.54
N VAL A 127 -17.11 9.86 17.96
CA VAL A 127 -17.32 8.45 18.30
C VAL A 127 -17.24 7.61 17.04
N SER A 128 -16.41 6.58 17.06
CA SER A 128 -16.27 5.64 15.96
C SER A 128 -16.16 4.20 16.47
N TRP A 129 -16.83 3.29 15.80
CA TRP A 129 -16.61 1.84 15.94
C TRP A 129 -15.94 1.25 14.70
N LEU A 130 -15.61 2.09 13.71
CA LEU A 130 -15.09 1.64 12.45
C LEU A 130 -13.70 1.03 12.65
N PRO A 131 -13.43 -0.12 12.03
CA PRO A 131 -12.14 -0.74 12.22
C PRO A 131 -11.00 0.06 11.56
N LEU A 132 -9.83 0.03 12.19
CA LEU A 132 -8.63 0.78 11.77
C LEU A 132 -7.84 0.10 10.65
N TYR A 133 -8.34 -1.02 10.16
CA TYR A 133 -7.90 -1.62 8.91
C TYR A 133 -8.70 -1.14 7.71
N HIS A 134 -9.75 -0.33 7.93
CA HIS A 134 -10.45 0.40 6.88
C HIS A 134 -10.00 1.85 6.84
N ASP A 135 -9.90 2.40 5.64
CA ASP A 135 -9.61 3.80 5.33
C ASP A 135 -10.46 4.78 6.15
N MET A 136 -11.78 4.60 6.19
CA MET A 136 -12.71 5.49 6.91
C MET A 136 -12.49 5.46 8.43
N GLY A 137 -12.11 4.31 9.00
CA GLY A 137 -11.78 4.19 10.42
C GLY A 137 -10.40 4.73 10.76
N LEU A 138 -9.38 4.36 9.96
CA LEU A 138 -8.00 4.76 10.19
C LEU A 138 -7.76 6.23 9.85
N ILE A 139 -8.01 6.63 8.61
CA ILE A 139 -7.65 7.95 8.11
C ILE A 139 -8.72 8.96 8.53
N GLY A 140 -9.99 8.64 8.30
CA GLY A 140 -11.11 9.54 8.62
C GLY A 140 -11.30 9.75 10.13
N ALA A 141 -11.56 8.67 10.88
CA ALA A 141 -11.91 8.79 12.28
C ALA A 141 -10.71 8.92 13.23
N TRP A 142 -9.65 8.12 13.07
CA TRP A 142 -8.50 8.17 13.99
C TRP A 142 -7.50 9.27 13.61
N LEU A 143 -6.87 9.21 12.44
CA LEU A 143 -5.83 10.17 12.06
C LEU A 143 -6.41 11.59 11.89
N GLY A 144 -7.63 11.70 11.35
CA GLY A 144 -8.33 12.97 11.20
C GLY A 144 -8.60 13.69 12.53
N THR A 145 -9.05 12.96 13.56
CA THR A 145 -9.28 13.55 14.89
C THR A 145 -7.98 13.90 15.60
N MET A 146 -6.94 13.06 15.44
CA MET A 146 -5.60 13.37 15.94
C MET A 146 -5.04 14.66 15.33
N TYR A 147 -5.19 14.85 14.02
CA TYR A 147 -4.78 16.07 13.33
C TYR A 147 -5.56 17.31 13.81
N ALA A 148 -6.88 17.16 14.01
CA ALA A 148 -7.76 18.24 14.43
C ALA A 148 -7.72 18.55 15.94
N GLY A 149 -6.98 17.75 16.74
CA GLY A 149 -6.98 17.86 18.20
C GLY A 149 -8.32 17.49 18.85
N VAL A 150 -9.11 16.64 18.20
CA VAL A 150 -10.46 16.25 18.64
C VAL A 150 -10.39 14.96 19.49
N PRO A 151 -10.96 14.92 20.69
CA PRO A 151 -11.10 13.68 21.45
C PRO A 151 -11.99 12.67 20.71
N VAL A 152 -11.55 11.41 20.67
CA VAL A 152 -12.27 10.32 20.01
C VAL A 152 -12.47 9.13 20.93
N ALA A 153 -13.70 8.65 21.03
CA ALA A 153 -14.02 7.37 21.67
C ALA A 153 -14.14 6.28 20.61
N ILE A 154 -13.34 5.21 20.77
CA ILE A 154 -13.27 4.10 19.82
C ILE A 154 -13.90 2.84 20.43
N LEU A 155 -14.86 2.26 19.72
CA LEU A 155 -15.49 1.00 20.10
C LEU A 155 -14.98 -0.16 19.24
N SER A 156 -15.08 -1.37 19.79
CA SER A 156 -14.91 -2.59 19.00
C SER A 156 -16.02 -2.73 17.94
N PRO A 157 -15.69 -3.00 16.67
CA PRO A 157 -16.68 -3.29 15.63
C PRO A 157 -17.59 -4.48 16.01
N LEU A 158 -17.05 -5.49 16.70
CA LEU A 158 -17.83 -6.64 17.18
C LEU A 158 -18.80 -6.25 18.30
N ALA A 159 -18.42 -5.30 19.15
CA ALA A 159 -19.30 -4.78 20.19
C ALA A 159 -20.50 -4.03 19.58
N PHE A 160 -20.28 -3.27 18.49
CA PHE A 160 -21.36 -2.64 17.73
C PHE A 160 -22.26 -3.68 17.04
N LEU A 161 -21.68 -4.60 16.26
CA LEU A 161 -22.45 -5.60 15.50
C LEU A 161 -23.31 -6.51 16.39
N SER A 162 -22.83 -6.81 17.60
CA SER A 162 -23.56 -7.61 18.58
C SER A 162 -24.69 -6.82 19.25
N ARG A 163 -24.45 -5.58 19.68
CA ARG A 163 -25.44 -4.71 20.33
C ARG A 163 -25.34 -3.26 19.81
N PRO A 164 -26.06 -2.90 18.73
CA PRO A 164 -25.94 -1.60 18.06
C PRO A 164 -26.23 -0.39 18.96
N ALA A 165 -27.10 -0.55 19.97
CA ALA A 165 -27.42 0.47 20.95
C ALA A 165 -26.17 1.04 21.65
N ARG A 166 -25.08 0.26 21.78
CA ARG A 166 -23.82 0.72 22.38
C ARG A 166 -23.21 1.91 21.66
N TRP A 167 -23.35 1.99 20.34
CA TRP A 167 -22.84 3.13 19.57
C TRP A 167 -23.62 4.40 19.91
N LEU A 168 -24.96 4.32 19.95
CA LEU A 168 -25.83 5.43 20.31
C LEU A 168 -25.59 5.90 21.75
N TRP A 169 -25.46 4.96 22.69
CA TRP A 169 -25.15 5.27 24.09
C TRP A 169 -23.75 5.87 24.28
N SER A 170 -22.78 5.51 23.44
CA SER A 170 -21.46 6.16 23.47
C SER A 170 -21.52 7.59 22.95
N ILE A 171 -22.34 7.85 21.92
CA ILE A 171 -22.62 9.21 21.45
C ILE A 171 -23.23 10.05 22.59
N HIS A 172 -24.24 9.51 23.27
CA HIS A 172 -24.87 10.16 24.41
C HIS A 172 -23.86 10.44 25.54
N ALA A 173 -23.15 9.41 26.01
CA ALA A 173 -22.25 9.50 27.16
C ALA A 173 -21.10 10.49 26.95
N HIS A 174 -20.57 10.57 25.74
CA HIS A 174 -19.49 11.49 25.39
C HIS A 174 -19.98 12.82 24.83
N ARG A 175 -21.30 13.03 24.72
CA ARG A 175 -21.89 14.20 24.03
C ARG A 175 -21.29 14.39 22.63
N ALA A 176 -21.11 13.29 21.91
CA ALA A 176 -20.39 13.29 20.64
C ALA A 176 -21.08 14.20 19.62
N THR A 177 -20.27 14.99 18.92
CA THR A 177 -20.71 15.91 17.86
C THR A 177 -20.49 15.31 16.47
N LEU A 178 -19.52 14.39 16.36
CA LEU A 178 -19.10 13.71 15.14
C LEU A 178 -19.26 12.19 15.26
N ALA A 179 -19.84 11.58 14.24
CA ALA A 179 -19.82 10.12 14.07
C ALA A 179 -19.73 9.74 12.59
N VAL A 180 -19.37 8.50 12.30
CA VAL A 180 -19.28 7.99 10.93
C VAL A 180 -19.64 6.51 10.89
N ALA A 181 -20.43 6.13 9.89
CA ALA A 181 -20.87 4.75 9.71
C ALA A 181 -21.26 4.47 8.25
N PRO A 182 -21.14 3.24 7.77
CA PRO A 182 -21.75 2.82 6.50
C PRO A 182 -23.27 2.68 6.60
N ASN A 183 -23.95 2.69 5.45
CA ASN A 183 -25.42 2.68 5.36
C ASN A 183 -26.07 1.53 6.17
N PHE A 184 -25.51 0.31 6.11
CA PHE A 184 -26.03 -0.87 6.83
C PHE A 184 -26.11 -0.66 8.34
N ALA A 185 -25.23 0.16 8.91
CA ALA A 185 -25.16 0.38 10.35
C ALA A 185 -26.41 1.09 10.87
N PHE A 186 -26.95 2.02 10.09
CA PHE A 186 -28.20 2.71 10.40
C PHE A 186 -29.39 1.75 10.36
N ASP A 187 -29.48 0.93 9.32
CA ASP A 187 -30.50 -0.14 9.26
C ASP A 187 -30.37 -1.12 10.42
N LEU A 188 -29.14 -1.49 10.80
CA LEU A 188 -28.91 -2.38 11.93
C LEU A 188 -29.44 -1.75 13.24
N CYS A 189 -29.25 -0.44 13.43
CA CYS A 189 -29.80 0.28 14.58
C CYS A 189 -31.34 0.28 14.55
N VAL A 190 -31.94 0.65 13.42
CA VAL A 190 -33.42 0.67 13.26
C VAL A 190 -34.04 -0.70 13.55
N ASN A 191 -33.41 -1.79 13.07
CA ASN A 191 -34.00 -3.12 13.18
C ASN A 191 -33.73 -3.82 14.52
N LYS A 192 -32.63 -3.50 15.23
CA LYS A 192 -32.24 -4.24 16.44
C LYS A 192 -32.40 -3.49 17.75
N VAL A 193 -32.44 -2.16 17.72
CA VAL A 193 -32.51 -1.36 18.95
C VAL A 193 -33.96 -1.24 19.39
N THR A 194 -34.26 -1.80 20.57
CA THR A 194 -35.63 -1.78 21.09
C THR A 194 -35.97 -0.41 21.68
N SER A 195 -37.27 -0.11 21.84
CA SER A 195 -37.68 1.18 22.39
C SER A 195 -37.28 1.33 23.87
N GLU A 196 -37.24 0.22 24.61
CA GLU A 196 -36.81 0.17 26.01
C GLU A 196 -35.32 0.49 26.17
N GLU A 197 -34.50 0.15 25.18
CA GLU A 197 -33.05 0.43 25.20
C GLU A 197 -32.70 1.91 25.02
N ILE A 198 -33.65 2.76 24.61
CA ILE A 198 -33.38 4.16 24.20
C ILE A 198 -34.20 5.21 24.96
N VAL A 199 -34.88 4.82 26.04
CA VAL A 199 -35.76 5.73 26.80
C VAL A 199 -35.03 7.00 27.27
N ASP A 200 -33.83 6.86 27.84
CA ASP A 200 -33.04 7.98 28.35
C ASP A 200 -31.92 8.43 27.39
N LEU A 201 -32.00 8.01 26.12
CA LEU A 201 -31.01 8.36 25.11
C LEU A 201 -31.18 9.82 24.67
N ASP A 202 -30.07 10.53 24.48
CA ASP A 202 -30.04 11.88 23.90
C ASP A 202 -28.95 11.97 22.84
N LEU A 203 -29.37 12.24 21.60
CA LEU A 203 -28.55 12.39 20.40
C LEU A 203 -28.45 13.84 19.90
N SER A 204 -28.96 14.81 20.66
CA SER A 204 -29.00 16.23 20.28
C SER A 204 -27.64 16.90 20.08
N SER A 205 -26.56 16.32 20.65
CA SER A 205 -25.18 16.78 20.45
C SER A 205 -24.67 16.56 19.03
N LEU A 206 -25.20 15.57 18.32
CA LEU A 206 -24.73 15.24 16.98
C LEU A 206 -25.02 16.39 16.02
N ARG A 207 -23.95 16.96 15.45
CA ARG A 207 -24.04 17.93 14.36
C ARG A 207 -23.72 17.30 13.01
N THR A 208 -23.00 16.18 12.99
CA THR A 208 -22.50 15.57 11.76
C THR A 208 -22.34 14.06 11.96
N VAL A 209 -23.07 13.29 11.17
CA VAL A 209 -22.96 11.85 11.06
C VAL A 209 -22.73 11.50 9.60
N LEU A 210 -21.51 11.05 9.29
CA LEU A 210 -21.13 10.71 7.93
C LEU A 210 -21.69 9.34 7.56
N ASN A 211 -22.40 9.25 6.43
CA ASN A 211 -22.86 8.00 5.83
C ASN A 211 -22.16 7.78 4.49
N GLY A 212 -21.33 6.76 4.39
CA GLY A 212 -20.55 6.52 3.17
C GLY A 212 -20.03 5.10 3.10
N SER A 213 -18.96 4.89 2.34
CA SER A 213 -18.35 3.57 2.07
C SER A 213 -19.19 2.62 1.21
N GLU A 214 -20.50 2.78 1.09
CA GLU A 214 -21.39 1.99 0.23
C GLU A 214 -22.53 2.86 -0.30
N ALA A 215 -23.40 2.28 -1.14
CA ALA A 215 -24.57 2.99 -1.64
C ALA A 215 -25.42 3.47 -0.45
N VAL A 216 -25.66 4.78 -0.42
CA VAL A 216 -26.50 5.42 0.59
C VAL A 216 -27.94 5.32 0.13
N LEU A 217 -28.79 4.67 0.93
CA LEU A 217 -30.17 4.41 0.54
C LEU A 217 -31.11 5.45 1.18
N PRO A 218 -31.95 6.15 0.40
CA PRO A 218 -32.88 7.16 0.91
C PRO A 218 -33.76 6.62 2.04
N GLY A 219 -34.36 5.44 1.82
CA GLY A 219 -35.24 4.82 2.81
C GLY A 219 -34.53 4.45 4.12
N THR A 220 -33.23 4.15 4.10
CA THR A 220 -32.46 3.88 5.33
C THR A 220 -32.28 5.16 6.14
N ILE A 221 -31.97 6.28 5.47
CA ILE A 221 -31.83 7.59 6.12
C ILE A 221 -33.15 8.00 6.77
N THR A 222 -34.26 7.95 6.02
CA THR A 222 -35.59 8.34 6.52
C THR A 222 -35.99 7.51 7.73
N ARG A 223 -35.91 6.18 7.66
CA ARG A 223 -36.28 5.30 8.79
C ARG A 223 -35.42 5.54 10.02
N PHE A 224 -34.13 5.80 9.86
CA PHE A 224 -33.26 6.10 10.99
C PHE A 224 -33.62 7.45 11.62
N ALA A 225 -33.81 8.48 10.79
CA ALA A 225 -34.19 9.80 11.26
C ALA A 225 -35.53 9.76 12.03
N ASP A 226 -36.55 9.13 11.46
CA ASP A 226 -37.87 9.00 12.10
C ASP A 226 -37.80 8.22 13.42
N ARG A 227 -37.07 7.09 13.42
CA ARG A 227 -36.95 6.23 14.61
C ARG A 227 -36.30 6.96 15.78
N PHE A 228 -35.28 7.78 15.53
CA PHE A 228 -34.47 8.41 16.59
C PHE A 228 -34.75 9.91 16.78
N ALA A 229 -35.75 10.49 16.08
CA ALA A 229 -36.13 11.89 16.23
C ALA A 229 -36.53 12.25 17.68
N HIS A 230 -37.30 11.38 18.33
CA HIS A 230 -37.80 11.60 19.71
C HIS A 230 -36.71 11.62 20.79
N VAL A 231 -35.53 11.06 20.48
CA VAL A 231 -34.33 11.09 21.34
C VAL A 231 -33.31 12.13 20.86
N GLY A 232 -33.74 13.11 20.06
CA GLY A 232 -32.96 14.29 19.70
C GLY A 232 -32.09 14.15 18.45
N PHE A 233 -32.19 13.06 17.68
CA PHE A 233 -31.49 12.98 16.39
C PHE A 233 -32.12 13.97 15.40
N ARG A 234 -31.29 14.84 14.80
CA ARG A 234 -31.73 15.80 13.79
C ARG A 234 -31.39 15.30 12.38
N PRO A 235 -32.34 15.31 11.42
CA PRO A 235 -32.07 14.87 10.04
C PRO A 235 -30.94 15.62 9.34
N ASP A 236 -30.72 16.90 9.68
CA ASP A 236 -29.64 17.73 9.14
C ASP A 236 -28.24 17.34 9.66
N ALA A 237 -28.15 16.48 10.68
CA ALA A 237 -26.91 15.87 11.10
C ALA A 237 -26.44 14.79 10.11
N MET A 238 -27.33 14.16 9.34
CA MET A 238 -26.97 13.12 8.37
C MET A 238 -26.23 13.73 7.18
N ARG A 239 -25.07 13.16 6.84
CA ARG A 239 -24.19 13.64 5.76
C ARG A 239 -23.73 12.47 4.89
N PRO A 240 -24.41 12.19 3.78
CA PRO A 240 -23.88 11.29 2.77
C PRO A 240 -22.52 11.79 2.28
N VAL A 241 -21.55 10.90 2.11
CA VAL A 241 -20.20 11.24 1.66
C VAL A 241 -19.69 10.21 0.69
N TYR A 242 -18.78 10.63 -0.19
CA TYR A 242 -18.09 9.75 -1.11
C TYR A 242 -16.58 9.77 -0.89
N GLY A 243 -15.97 8.59 -1.06
CA GLY A 243 -14.59 8.35 -0.74
C GLY A 243 -14.11 6.98 -1.21
N LEU A 244 -12.80 6.90 -1.45
CA LEU A 244 -12.09 5.70 -1.90
C LEU A 244 -10.63 5.77 -1.44
N ALA A 245 -10.00 4.60 -1.30
CA ALA A 245 -8.62 4.49 -0.85
C ALA A 245 -7.63 5.20 -1.79
N GLU A 246 -7.89 5.19 -3.10
CA GLU A 246 -7.10 5.87 -4.13
C GLU A 246 -7.06 7.40 -3.95
N CYS A 247 -8.00 8.00 -3.21
CA CYS A 247 -8.01 9.40 -2.77
C CYS A 247 -7.65 9.55 -1.29
N SER A 248 -6.85 8.61 -0.76
CA SER A 248 -6.62 8.40 0.68
C SER A 248 -7.87 7.94 1.45
N VAL A 249 -8.92 8.75 1.53
CA VAL A 249 -10.21 8.34 2.08
C VAL A 249 -11.40 9.15 1.57
N GLY A 250 -11.39 10.48 1.66
CA GLY A 250 -12.54 11.33 1.32
C GLY A 250 -12.37 11.99 -0.05
N LEU A 251 -13.47 12.17 -0.78
CA LEU A 251 -13.48 12.86 -2.08
C LEU A 251 -14.61 13.89 -2.20
N ALA A 252 -15.83 13.55 -1.74
CA ALA A 252 -16.95 14.48 -1.72
C ALA A 252 -17.68 14.47 -0.38
N VAL A 253 -18.17 15.64 0.04
CA VAL A 253 -18.89 15.84 1.30
C VAL A 253 -20.10 16.76 1.11
N THR A 254 -21.22 16.44 1.77
CA THR A 254 -22.39 17.33 1.80
C THR A 254 -22.08 18.60 2.61
N PRO A 255 -22.19 19.81 2.03
CA PRO A 255 -21.95 21.07 2.75
C PRO A 255 -22.83 21.23 3.99
N ARG A 256 -22.31 21.83 5.08
CA ARG A 256 -23.06 22.05 6.33
C ARG A 256 -24.40 22.77 6.11
N ARG A 257 -25.41 22.41 6.92
CA ARG A 257 -26.78 22.97 6.97
C ARG A 257 -27.70 22.68 5.77
N HIS A 258 -27.24 21.95 4.76
CA HIS A 258 -28.16 21.39 3.77
C HIS A 258 -28.82 20.11 4.30
N PRO A 259 -30.15 19.93 4.16
CA PRO A 259 -30.78 18.64 4.36
C PRO A 259 -30.23 17.64 3.34
N VAL A 260 -30.34 16.34 3.64
CA VAL A 260 -29.98 15.30 2.67
C VAL A 260 -30.84 15.49 1.41
N ARG A 261 -30.18 15.71 0.28
CA ARG A 261 -30.84 15.80 -1.01
C ARG A 261 -30.96 14.41 -1.62
N VAL A 262 -32.19 14.06 -1.98
CA VAL A 262 -32.52 12.85 -2.75
C VAL A 262 -33.06 13.32 -4.08
N ASP A 263 -32.40 12.93 -5.17
CA ASP A 263 -32.85 13.24 -6.51
C ASP A 263 -33.76 12.11 -7.01
N ARG A 264 -34.98 12.50 -7.39
CA ARG A 264 -36.00 11.59 -7.92
C ARG A 264 -36.02 11.74 -9.43
N ILE A 265 -35.64 10.69 -10.14
CA ILE A 265 -35.43 10.73 -11.58
C ILE A 265 -36.27 9.67 -12.30
N ASP A 266 -36.61 9.99 -13.55
CA ASP A 266 -37.39 9.14 -14.43
C ASP A 266 -36.68 7.79 -14.69
N ARG A 267 -37.44 6.69 -14.68
CA ARG A 267 -36.89 5.33 -14.90
C ARG A 267 -36.25 5.13 -16.27
N THR A 268 -36.59 5.95 -17.27
CA THR A 268 -35.93 5.95 -18.59
C THR A 268 -34.43 6.16 -18.47
N PHE A 269 -33.93 6.74 -17.36
CA PHE A 269 -32.53 6.79 -16.98
C PHE A 269 -31.80 5.45 -17.18
N GLN A 270 -32.43 4.31 -16.87
CA GLN A 270 -31.83 2.98 -17.03
C GLN A 270 -31.46 2.64 -18.49
N ALA A 271 -32.10 3.28 -19.46
CA ALA A 271 -31.85 3.08 -20.88
C ALA A 271 -31.08 4.26 -21.52
N THR A 272 -31.31 5.49 -21.02
CA THR A 272 -30.78 6.71 -21.64
C THR A 272 -29.54 7.26 -20.95
N GLY A 273 -29.30 6.92 -19.68
CA GLY A 273 -28.31 7.59 -18.83
C GLY A 273 -28.63 9.05 -18.51
N GLN A 274 -29.83 9.54 -18.84
CA GLN A 274 -30.23 10.94 -18.61
C GLN A 274 -31.14 11.07 -17.39
N ALA A 275 -30.65 11.74 -16.36
CA ALA A 275 -31.30 11.90 -15.07
C ALA A 275 -32.34 13.03 -15.09
N THR A 276 -33.45 12.82 -15.78
CA THR A 276 -34.58 13.76 -15.84
C THR A 276 -35.40 13.69 -14.55
N ILE A 277 -35.73 14.84 -13.94
CA ILE A 277 -36.53 14.88 -12.70
C ILE A 277 -37.91 14.24 -12.94
N SER A 278 -38.34 13.38 -12.02
CA SER A 278 -39.70 12.82 -12.02
C SER A 278 -40.33 12.88 -10.62
N SER A 279 -41.63 13.15 -10.60
CA SER A 279 -42.48 13.08 -9.40
C SER A 279 -43.26 11.77 -9.29
N ASP A 280 -43.07 10.85 -10.23
CA ASP A 280 -43.83 9.60 -10.30
C ASP A 280 -43.52 8.70 -9.11
N SER A 281 -44.49 7.85 -8.74
CA SER A 281 -44.35 6.95 -7.59
C SER A 281 -43.24 5.92 -7.77
N ASP A 282 -42.95 5.53 -9.01
CA ASP A 282 -41.94 4.55 -9.38
C ASP A 282 -40.59 5.17 -9.74
N ALA A 283 -40.40 6.49 -9.58
CA ALA A 283 -39.13 7.17 -9.86
C ALA A 283 -37.93 6.52 -9.15
N LEU A 284 -36.76 6.57 -9.79
CA LEU A 284 -35.49 6.16 -9.19
C LEU A 284 -35.03 7.24 -8.21
N GLU A 285 -34.41 6.81 -7.11
CA GLU A 285 -33.92 7.72 -6.08
C GLU A 285 -32.41 7.57 -5.88
N PHE A 286 -31.67 8.65 -6.07
CA PHE A 286 -30.24 8.72 -5.79
C PHE A 286 -29.94 9.79 -4.75
N VAL A 287 -29.07 9.46 -3.79
CA VAL A 287 -28.69 10.39 -2.71
C VAL A 287 -27.49 11.22 -3.15
N ALA A 288 -27.55 12.54 -2.94
CA ALA A 288 -26.43 13.43 -3.18
C ALA A 288 -25.30 13.12 -2.18
N CYS A 289 -24.10 12.86 -2.70
CA CYS A 289 -22.87 12.66 -1.92
C CYS A 289 -22.11 13.97 -1.65
N GLY A 290 -22.70 15.11 -2.03
CA GLY A 290 -22.16 16.44 -1.86
C GLY A 290 -21.20 16.88 -2.96
N VAL A 291 -20.33 17.83 -2.63
CA VAL A 291 -19.41 18.48 -3.57
C VAL A 291 -17.97 18.00 -3.33
N ALA A 292 -17.09 18.21 -4.32
CA ALA A 292 -15.68 17.88 -4.17
C ALA A 292 -15.07 18.58 -2.95
N LEU A 293 -14.19 17.88 -2.24
CA LEU A 293 -13.41 18.45 -1.15
C LEU A 293 -12.55 19.65 -1.63
N PRO A 294 -12.19 20.61 -0.76
CA PRO A 294 -11.31 21.71 -1.13
C PRO A 294 -10.03 21.21 -1.81
N GLU A 295 -9.59 21.88 -2.88
CA GLU A 295 -8.43 21.50 -3.72
C GLU A 295 -8.59 20.18 -4.50
N HIS A 296 -9.80 19.61 -4.55
CA HIS A 296 -10.11 18.43 -5.35
C HIS A 296 -11.10 18.78 -6.45
N GLU A 297 -10.98 18.06 -7.55
CA GLU A 297 -11.85 18.20 -8.71
C GLU A 297 -12.51 16.85 -9.00
N ILE A 298 -13.78 16.90 -9.41
CA ILE A 298 -14.55 15.74 -9.85
C ILE A 298 -15.15 16.09 -11.21
N ARG A 299 -15.02 15.17 -12.17
CA ARG A 299 -15.70 15.26 -13.47
C ARG A 299 -16.42 13.96 -13.78
N ILE A 300 -17.48 14.08 -14.57
CA ILE A 300 -18.20 12.95 -15.15
C ILE A 300 -17.83 12.89 -16.63
N VAL A 301 -17.45 11.71 -17.10
CA VAL A 301 -17.03 11.51 -18.50
C VAL A 301 -17.71 10.32 -19.14
N ASP A 302 -17.80 10.36 -20.47
CA ASP A 302 -18.22 9.23 -21.28
C ASP A 302 -17.11 8.15 -21.37
N PRO A 303 -17.37 6.98 -21.98
CA PRO A 303 -16.38 5.92 -22.15
C PRO A 303 -15.14 6.30 -22.99
N THR A 304 -15.18 7.42 -23.71
CA THR A 304 -14.06 7.97 -24.48
C THR A 304 -13.28 9.06 -23.73
N ASN A 305 -13.60 9.30 -22.45
CA ASN A 305 -13.11 10.37 -21.58
C ASN A 305 -13.53 11.79 -22.01
N GLY A 306 -14.58 11.92 -22.81
CA GLY A 306 -15.21 13.20 -23.12
C GLY A 306 -16.07 13.70 -21.96
N PRO A 307 -16.07 15.02 -21.63
CA PRO A 307 -16.96 15.55 -20.61
C PRO A 307 -18.42 15.38 -21.02
N VAL A 308 -19.28 14.99 -20.09
CA VAL A 308 -20.73 14.89 -20.31
C VAL A 308 -21.47 16.10 -19.75
N ALA A 309 -22.70 16.31 -20.24
CA ALA A 309 -23.57 17.35 -19.71
C ALA A 309 -24.02 17.03 -18.28
N GLU A 310 -24.51 18.06 -17.59
CA GLU A 310 -25.13 17.88 -16.29
C GLU A 310 -26.31 16.90 -16.38
N ARG A 311 -26.53 16.11 -15.32
CA ARG A 311 -27.54 15.05 -15.26
C ARG A 311 -27.36 13.95 -16.30
N THR A 312 -26.20 13.82 -16.92
CA THR A 312 -25.85 12.67 -17.76
C THR A 312 -24.94 11.73 -16.96
N GLU A 313 -25.27 10.44 -16.93
CA GLU A 313 -24.46 9.41 -16.29
C GLU A 313 -23.15 9.20 -17.05
N GLY A 314 -22.07 9.03 -16.31
CA GLY A 314 -20.78 8.64 -16.84
C GLY A 314 -19.85 8.11 -15.77
N HIS A 315 -18.59 7.93 -16.16
CA HIS A 315 -17.52 7.53 -15.26
C HIS A 315 -17.12 8.70 -14.37
N VAL A 316 -17.04 8.44 -13.06
CA VAL A 316 -16.56 9.41 -12.09
C VAL A 316 -15.03 9.42 -12.12
N GLN A 317 -14.46 10.57 -12.45
CA GLN A 317 -13.02 10.78 -12.39
C GLN A 317 -12.70 11.88 -11.40
N PHE A 318 -11.55 11.77 -10.74
CA PHE A 318 -11.09 12.80 -9.81
C PHE A 318 -9.61 13.14 -9.98
N ARG A 319 -9.27 14.35 -9.52
CA ARG A 319 -7.90 14.84 -9.41
C ARG A 319 -7.75 15.67 -8.15
N GLY A 320 -6.59 15.61 -7.51
CA GLY A 320 -6.29 16.44 -6.33
C GLY A 320 -5.04 15.98 -5.57
N PRO A 321 -4.63 16.72 -4.53
CA PRO A 321 -3.40 16.45 -3.79
C PRO A 321 -3.45 15.15 -2.96
N SER A 322 -4.66 14.63 -2.70
CA SER A 322 -4.87 13.39 -1.94
C SER A 322 -4.79 12.11 -2.77
N MET A 323 -4.56 12.22 -4.08
CA MET A 323 -4.37 11.07 -4.96
C MET A 323 -3.21 10.21 -4.46
N MET A 324 -3.39 8.90 -4.48
CA MET A 324 -2.32 7.97 -4.15
C MET A 324 -1.07 8.17 -5.00
N ALA A 325 0.09 7.79 -4.48
CA ALA A 325 1.32 7.72 -5.28
C ALA A 325 1.25 6.59 -6.34
N GLY A 326 0.34 5.64 -6.16
CA GLY A 326 0.05 4.54 -7.08
C GLY A 326 -0.24 3.25 -6.34
N TYR A 327 -0.56 2.19 -7.09
CA TYR A 327 -0.63 0.85 -6.53
C TYR A 327 0.78 0.31 -6.30
N TYR A 328 1.06 -0.09 -5.05
CA TYR A 328 2.36 -0.59 -4.61
C TYR A 328 2.80 -1.80 -5.45
N ARG A 329 3.97 -1.66 -6.09
CA ARG A 329 4.57 -2.66 -7.00
C ARG A 329 3.62 -3.10 -8.13
N ASN A 330 2.75 -2.20 -8.58
CA ASN A 330 1.81 -2.47 -9.66
C ASN A 330 1.58 -1.23 -10.54
N ALA A 331 2.65 -0.82 -11.24
CA ALA A 331 2.61 0.32 -12.16
C ALA A 331 1.56 0.15 -13.27
N ALA A 332 1.40 -1.06 -13.80
CA ALA A 332 0.41 -1.36 -14.84
C ALA A 332 -1.02 -1.10 -14.37
N ALA A 333 -1.38 -1.52 -13.15
CA ALA A 333 -2.71 -1.23 -12.60
C ALA A 333 -2.91 0.26 -12.28
N THR A 334 -1.82 0.98 -11.99
CA THR A 334 -1.86 2.44 -11.74
C THR A 334 -2.12 3.18 -13.05
N GLN A 335 -1.35 2.85 -14.09
CA GLN A 335 -1.54 3.39 -15.44
C GLN A 335 -2.92 3.08 -16.00
N ALA A 336 -3.46 1.88 -15.74
CA ALA A 336 -4.78 1.46 -16.25
C ALA A 336 -5.95 2.31 -15.73
N ILE A 337 -5.80 3.03 -14.62
CA ILE A 337 -6.84 3.92 -14.08
C ILE A 337 -6.45 5.40 -14.14
N THR A 338 -5.24 5.73 -14.63
CA THR A 338 -4.76 7.10 -14.72
C THR A 338 -4.86 7.56 -16.16
N THR A 339 -5.62 8.62 -16.42
CA THR A 339 -5.77 9.21 -17.75
C THR A 339 -4.50 9.98 -18.15
N ALA A 340 -4.35 10.25 -19.45
CA ALA A 340 -3.19 10.99 -19.97
C ALA A 340 -3.09 12.42 -19.41
N ASP A 341 -4.22 13.03 -19.07
CA ASP A 341 -4.33 14.37 -18.45
C ASP A 341 -4.31 14.34 -16.91
N GLY A 342 -3.97 13.20 -16.30
CA GLY A 342 -3.64 13.09 -14.88
C GLY A 342 -4.83 12.92 -13.93
N TRP A 343 -5.97 12.42 -14.42
CA TRP A 343 -7.13 12.06 -13.59
C TRP A 343 -7.10 10.58 -13.24
N ILE A 344 -7.71 10.22 -12.10
CA ILE A 344 -7.96 8.82 -11.75
C ILE A 344 -9.43 8.48 -12.01
N ASP A 345 -9.65 7.42 -12.79
CA ASP A 345 -10.94 6.72 -12.89
C ASP A 345 -11.20 5.90 -11.62
N THR A 346 -12.30 6.21 -10.94
CA THR A 346 -12.70 5.55 -9.69
C THR A 346 -13.28 4.14 -9.95
N GLY A 347 -13.74 3.87 -11.17
CA GLY A 347 -14.54 2.71 -11.52
C GLY A 347 -16.01 2.78 -11.05
N ASP A 348 -16.42 3.92 -10.49
CA ASP A 348 -17.80 4.22 -10.09
C ASP A 348 -18.49 5.06 -11.18
N LEU A 349 -19.82 4.90 -11.29
CA LEU A 349 -20.69 5.65 -12.18
C LEU A 349 -21.50 6.67 -11.39
N GLY A 350 -21.80 7.80 -12.02
CA GLY A 350 -22.62 8.84 -11.44
C GLY A 350 -22.89 9.98 -12.40
N TYR A 351 -23.63 10.97 -11.92
CA TYR A 351 -23.88 12.24 -12.60
C TYR A 351 -23.72 13.40 -11.61
N GLN A 352 -23.60 14.61 -12.15
CA GLN A 352 -23.65 15.84 -11.35
C GLN A 352 -24.99 16.57 -11.57
N ALA A 353 -25.53 17.16 -10.51
CA ALA A 353 -26.69 18.05 -10.57
C ALA A 353 -26.60 19.14 -9.49
N ASP A 354 -26.70 20.41 -9.90
CA ASP A 354 -26.48 21.61 -9.10
C ASP A 354 -25.16 21.59 -8.32
N GLY A 355 -24.10 21.07 -8.97
CA GLY A 355 -22.76 20.94 -8.40
C GLY A 355 -22.55 19.76 -7.44
N GLU A 356 -23.60 19.02 -7.08
CA GLU A 356 -23.49 17.82 -6.23
C GLU A 356 -23.33 16.54 -7.05
N LEU A 357 -22.57 15.59 -6.51
CA LEU A 357 -22.34 14.27 -7.09
C LEU A 357 -23.41 13.28 -6.64
N PHE A 358 -24.03 12.58 -7.59
CA PHE A 358 -24.94 11.47 -7.36
C PHE A 358 -24.31 10.19 -7.90
N LEU A 359 -24.07 9.22 -7.01
CA LEU A 359 -23.54 7.92 -7.42
C LEU A 359 -24.65 6.93 -7.70
N THR A 360 -24.53 6.26 -8.84
CA THR A 360 -25.54 5.31 -9.33
C THR A 360 -25.09 3.86 -9.14
N GLY A 361 -23.78 3.61 -9.21
CA GLY A 361 -23.24 2.28 -8.93
C GLY A 361 -21.77 2.13 -9.32
N ARG A 362 -21.31 0.88 -9.34
CA ARG A 362 -20.01 0.52 -9.90
C ARG A 362 -20.19 0.04 -11.31
N HIS A 363 -19.37 0.54 -12.24
CA HIS A 363 -19.43 0.13 -13.65
C HIS A 363 -19.38 -1.40 -13.82
N LYS A 364 -18.62 -2.10 -12.97
CA LYS A 364 -18.50 -3.58 -12.99
C LYS A 364 -19.64 -4.34 -12.31
N ASP A 365 -20.46 -3.65 -11.52
CA ASP A 365 -21.57 -4.26 -10.78
C ASP A 365 -22.93 -4.01 -11.46
N VAL A 366 -23.06 -3.00 -12.33
CA VAL A 366 -24.29 -2.74 -13.09
C VAL A 366 -24.64 -3.96 -13.95
N ILE A 367 -25.90 -4.38 -13.90
CA ILE A 367 -26.41 -5.56 -14.58
C ILE A 367 -27.05 -5.11 -15.90
N ILE A 368 -26.59 -5.63 -17.03
CA ILE A 368 -27.07 -5.22 -18.35
C ILE A 368 -28.04 -6.29 -18.88
N LYS A 369 -29.35 -6.02 -18.75
CA LYS A 369 -30.42 -6.95 -19.16
C LYS A 369 -31.41 -6.29 -20.12
N GLY A 370 -31.47 -6.80 -21.36
CA GLY A 370 -32.42 -6.35 -22.37
C GLY A 370 -32.26 -4.89 -22.77
N GLY A 371 -31.02 -4.39 -22.84
CA GLY A 371 -30.72 -2.98 -23.15
C GLY A 371 -30.99 -1.99 -22.02
N ARG A 372 -31.24 -2.48 -20.80
CA ARG A 372 -31.43 -1.67 -19.59
C ARG A 372 -30.33 -1.95 -18.58
N ASN A 373 -29.87 -0.88 -17.93
CA ASN A 373 -29.00 -0.94 -16.76
C ASN A 373 -29.86 -1.17 -15.52
N ILE A 374 -29.72 -2.35 -14.90
CA ILE A 374 -30.33 -2.68 -13.62
C ILE A 374 -29.28 -2.50 -12.55
N TYR A 375 -29.57 -1.63 -11.59
CA TYR A 375 -28.70 -1.39 -10.46
C TYR A 375 -28.92 -2.45 -9.38
N PRO A 376 -27.88 -3.20 -8.96
CA PRO A 376 -28.04 -4.30 -8.01
C PRO A 376 -28.71 -3.91 -6.70
N HIS A 377 -28.49 -2.68 -6.22
CA HIS A 377 -29.02 -2.22 -4.95
C HIS A 377 -30.54 -2.06 -4.97
N GLU A 378 -31.15 -1.73 -6.11
CA GLU A 378 -32.61 -1.71 -6.26
C GLU A 378 -33.18 -3.13 -6.10
N ALA A 379 -32.62 -4.10 -6.83
CA ALA A 379 -33.03 -5.50 -6.73
C ALA A 379 -32.85 -6.05 -5.31
N GLU A 380 -31.72 -5.75 -4.68
CA GLU A 380 -31.43 -6.17 -3.31
C GLU A 380 -32.38 -5.52 -2.29
N ALA A 381 -32.77 -4.25 -2.48
CA ALA A 381 -33.70 -3.54 -1.62
C ALA A 381 -35.12 -4.15 -1.70
N VAL A 382 -35.58 -4.47 -2.91
CA VAL A 382 -36.87 -5.15 -3.13
C VAL A 382 -36.87 -6.53 -2.47
N VAL A 383 -35.83 -7.33 -2.72
CA VAL A 383 -35.69 -8.68 -2.12
C VAL A 383 -35.60 -8.62 -0.60
N ALA A 384 -35.02 -7.55 -0.03
CA ALA A 384 -34.93 -7.36 1.41
C ALA A 384 -36.30 -7.12 2.09
N ALA A 385 -37.34 -6.76 1.34
CA ALA A 385 -38.70 -6.61 1.84
C ALA A 385 -39.45 -7.95 1.94
N VAL A 386 -38.99 -9.00 1.25
CA VAL A 386 -39.63 -10.32 1.27
C VAL A 386 -39.43 -11.02 2.62
N GLN A 387 -40.52 -11.56 3.18
CA GLN A 387 -40.47 -12.29 4.45
C GLN A 387 -39.64 -13.58 4.33
N GLY A 388 -38.90 -13.92 5.40
CA GLY A 388 -38.04 -15.11 5.43
C GLY A 388 -36.63 -14.91 4.85
N ILE A 389 -36.34 -13.73 4.27
CA ILE A 389 -35.00 -13.37 3.80
C ILE A 389 -34.18 -12.68 4.90
N ARG A 390 -32.89 -13.02 4.98
CA ARG A 390 -31.94 -12.32 5.85
C ARG A 390 -31.56 -10.99 5.22
N LYS A 391 -32.09 -9.89 5.76
CA LYS A 391 -31.74 -8.52 5.35
C LYS A 391 -30.22 -8.30 5.32
N GLY A 392 -29.75 -7.60 4.28
CA GLY A 392 -28.33 -7.33 4.05
C GLY A 392 -27.49 -8.58 3.73
N CYS A 393 -28.09 -9.73 3.40
CA CYS A 393 -27.42 -10.95 2.95
C CYS A 393 -27.97 -11.39 1.59
N ILE A 394 -28.03 -10.43 0.66
CA ILE A 394 -28.60 -10.58 -0.68
C ILE A 394 -27.55 -10.06 -1.66
N ALA A 395 -27.35 -10.74 -2.78
CA ALA A 395 -26.49 -10.31 -3.87
C ALA A 395 -27.25 -10.47 -5.19
N ALA A 396 -27.44 -9.35 -5.92
CA ALA A 396 -27.91 -9.36 -7.29
C ALA A 396 -26.72 -9.14 -8.25
N PHE A 397 -26.64 -9.93 -9.32
CA PHE A 397 -25.57 -9.80 -10.31
C PHE A 397 -26.00 -10.34 -11.68
N GLY A 398 -25.35 -9.83 -12.73
CA GLY A 398 -25.44 -10.35 -14.09
C GLY A 398 -24.52 -11.54 -14.30
N VAL A 399 -25.02 -12.53 -15.05
CA VAL A 399 -24.22 -13.62 -15.61
C VAL A 399 -24.37 -13.56 -17.13
N ALA A 400 -23.25 -13.40 -17.84
CA ALA A 400 -23.26 -13.35 -19.30
C ALA A 400 -23.93 -14.60 -19.90
N ASP A 401 -24.84 -14.39 -20.85
CA ASP A 401 -25.50 -15.44 -21.60
C ASP A 401 -25.22 -15.28 -23.09
N SER A 402 -24.36 -16.16 -23.61
CA SER A 402 -23.95 -16.16 -25.02
C SER A 402 -25.10 -16.49 -25.98
N GLY A 403 -26.24 -17.01 -25.50
CA GLY A 403 -27.41 -17.33 -26.32
C GLY A 403 -28.39 -16.17 -26.52
N VAL A 404 -28.38 -15.16 -25.64
CA VAL A 404 -29.39 -14.07 -25.61
C VAL A 404 -28.75 -12.70 -25.90
N GLY A 405 -27.42 -12.60 -25.94
CA GLY A 405 -26.70 -11.35 -26.22
C GLY A 405 -26.81 -10.31 -25.09
N THR A 406 -27.27 -10.71 -23.91
CA THR A 406 -27.45 -9.89 -22.71
C THR A 406 -27.15 -10.72 -21.46
N GLU A 407 -27.05 -10.10 -20.28
CA GLU A 407 -26.88 -10.84 -19.03
C GLU A 407 -28.19 -11.41 -18.49
N ARG A 408 -28.09 -12.56 -17.82
CA ARG A 408 -29.15 -13.08 -16.94
C ARG A 408 -29.02 -12.47 -15.55
N LEU A 409 -30.12 -11.95 -15.02
CA LEU A 409 -30.27 -11.44 -13.66
C LEU A 409 -30.37 -12.61 -12.69
N VAL A 410 -29.35 -12.78 -11.85
CA VAL A 410 -29.33 -13.78 -10.79
C VAL A 410 -29.40 -13.10 -9.43
N VAL A 411 -30.29 -13.59 -8.58
CA VAL A 411 -30.44 -13.15 -7.18
C VAL A 411 -30.08 -14.29 -6.26
N VAL A 412 -29.08 -14.08 -5.41
CA VAL A 412 -28.72 -15.00 -4.31
C VAL A 412 -29.12 -14.35 -3.00
N ALA A 413 -30.01 -15.00 -2.25
CA ALA A 413 -30.52 -14.50 -0.97
C ALA A 413 -30.39 -15.56 0.13
N GLU A 414 -29.87 -15.18 1.29
CA GLU A 414 -29.77 -16.10 2.42
C GLU A 414 -31.11 -16.22 3.16
N THR A 415 -31.51 -17.44 3.48
CA THR A 415 -32.67 -17.72 4.33
C THR A 415 -32.34 -18.76 5.41
N ARG A 416 -33.08 -18.72 6.51
CA ARG A 416 -33.05 -19.80 7.53
C ARG A 416 -34.12 -20.86 7.27
N GLU A 417 -35.03 -20.62 6.34
CA GLU A 417 -36.10 -21.54 6.02
C GLU A 417 -35.55 -22.81 5.34
N THR A 418 -35.87 -23.95 5.94
CA THR A 418 -35.50 -25.28 5.45
C THR A 418 -36.66 -26.02 4.79
N GLU A 419 -37.90 -25.65 5.10
CA GLU A 419 -39.08 -26.29 4.54
C GLU A 419 -39.24 -25.96 3.06
N GLN A 420 -39.42 -26.98 2.21
CA GLN A 420 -39.50 -26.80 0.76
C GLN A 420 -40.67 -25.90 0.35
N ALA A 421 -41.85 -26.05 0.98
CA ALA A 421 -43.01 -25.23 0.68
C ALA A 421 -42.78 -23.73 0.99
N ALA A 422 -42.15 -23.43 2.13
CA ALA A 422 -41.76 -22.06 2.48
C ALA A 422 -40.75 -21.47 1.50
N ARG A 423 -39.73 -22.25 1.12
CA ARG A 423 -38.70 -21.85 0.14
C ARG A 423 -39.30 -21.56 -1.24
N THR A 424 -40.22 -22.39 -1.72
CA THR A 424 -40.92 -22.17 -3.00
C THR A 424 -41.78 -20.90 -2.95
N ARG A 425 -42.49 -20.64 -1.85
CA ARG A 425 -43.21 -19.36 -1.67
C ARG A 425 -42.26 -18.18 -1.74
N ILE A 426 -41.18 -18.19 -0.97
CA ILE A 426 -40.18 -17.11 -0.96
C ILE A 426 -39.59 -16.88 -2.37
N GLN A 427 -39.26 -17.93 -3.12
CA GLN A 427 -38.74 -17.78 -4.49
C GLN A 427 -39.74 -17.09 -5.41
N ARG A 428 -41.01 -17.49 -5.35
CA ARG A 428 -42.08 -16.88 -6.14
C ARG A 428 -42.29 -15.42 -5.74
N ASP A 429 -42.38 -15.14 -4.43
CA ASP A 429 -42.60 -13.78 -3.93
C ASP A 429 -41.43 -12.85 -4.35
N ILE A 430 -40.19 -13.35 -4.38
CA ILE A 430 -39.05 -12.62 -4.94
C ILE A 430 -39.23 -12.37 -6.45
N GLN A 431 -39.61 -13.39 -7.22
CA GLN A 431 -39.81 -13.24 -8.67
C GLN A 431 -40.87 -12.19 -8.99
N GLU A 432 -42.01 -12.25 -8.30
CA GLU A 432 -43.14 -11.34 -8.48
C GLU A 432 -42.77 -9.91 -8.08
N GLN A 433 -42.23 -9.69 -6.88
CA GLN A 433 -41.90 -8.33 -6.40
C GLN A 433 -40.78 -7.68 -7.20
N VAL A 434 -39.77 -8.44 -7.62
CA VAL A 434 -38.68 -7.90 -8.46
C VAL A 434 -39.19 -7.59 -9.86
N ALA A 435 -40.06 -8.43 -10.43
CA ALA A 435 -40.68 -8.15 -11.73
C ALA A 435 -41.55 -6.89 -11.68
N GLU A 436 -42.35 -6.73 -10.63
CA GLU A 436 -43.20 -5.56 -10.41
C GLU A 436 -42.35 -4.28 -10.24
N ALA A 437 -41.34 -4.32 -9.37
CA ALA A 437 -40.56 -3.13 -9.03
C ALA A 437 -39.54 -2.73 -10.11
N LEU A 438 -38.94 -3.67 -10.82
CA LEU A 438 -37.89 -3.40 -11.82
C LEU A 438 -38.38 -3.53 -13.26
N GLY A 439 -39.60 -4.02 -13.47
CA GLY A 439 -40.14 -4.35 -14.80
C GLY A 439 -39.46 -5.55 -15.48
N VAL A 440 -38.61 -6.30 -14.76
CA VAL A 440 -37.91 -7.49 -15.27
C VAL A 440 -37.76 -8.53 -14.16
N PRO A 441 -38.26 -9.76 -14.32
CA PRO A 441 -38.08 -10.81 -13.33
C PRO A 441 -36.60 -11.27 -13.27
N PRO A 442 -36.14 -11.74 -12.10
CA PRO A 442 -34.87 -12.44 -12.00
C PRO A 442 -34.97 -13.77 -12.76
N ASP A 443 -33.98 -14.08 -13.60
CA ASP A 443 -33.93 -15.35 -14.33
C ASP A 443 -33.63 -16.53 -13.40
N THR A 444 -32.98 -16.25 -12.27
CA THR A 444 -32.66 -17.27 -11.27
C THR A 444 -32.70 -16.67 -9.87
N VAL A 445 -33.43 -17.34 -8.97
CA VAL A 445 -33.47 -17.03 -7.53
C VAL A 445 -32.88 -18.20 -6.75
N VAL A 446 -31.72 -17.97 -6.14
CA VAL A 446 -31.02 -18.96 -5.31
C VAL A 446 -31.24 -18.61 -3.84
N LEU A 447 -32.01 -19.46 -3.14
CA LEU A 447 -32.12 -19.39 -1.68
C LEU A 447 -30.97 -20.16 -1.04
N ALA A 448 -29.93 -19.45 -0.61
CA ALA A 448 -28.71 -20.05 -0.08
C ALA A 448 -28.74 -20.18 1.45
N GLN A 449 -27.85 -21.01 1.99
CA GLN A 449 -27.71 -21.15 3.44
C GLN A 449 -27.00 -19.92 4.07
N PRO A 450 -27.20 -19.66 5.39
CA PRO A 450 -26.51 -18.58 6.09
C PRO A 450 -24.98 -18.56 5.93
N GLY A 451 -24.46 -17.47 5.37
CA GLY A 451 -23.05 -17.22 5.10
C GLY A 451 -22.54 -17.67 3.72
N ALA A 452 -23.44 -18.01 2.78
CA ALA A 452 -23.13 -18.25 1.37
C ALA A 452 -22.88 -16.95 0.60
N VAL A 453 -23.59 -15.85 0.94
CA VAL A 453 -23.34 -14.55 0.32
C VAL A 453 -22.04 -13.97 0.88
N LEU A 454 -21.06 -13.76 0.01
CA LEU A 454 -19.72 -13.37 0.41
C LEU A 454 -19.68 -11.88 0.74
N LYS A 455 -19.02 -11.55 1.85
CA LYS A 455 -18.90 -10.18 2.38
C LYS A 455 -17.46 -9.79 2.62
N THR A 456 -17.17 -8.50 2.62
CA THR A 456 -15.91 -7.94 3.11
C THR A 456 -15.84 -8.02 4.64
N SER A 457 -14.67 -7.71 5.21
CA SER A 457 -14.49 -7.53 6.66
C SER A 457 -15.37 -6.42 7.25
N SER A 458 -15.76 -5.43 6.44
CA SER A 458 -16.71 -4.37 6.80
C SER A 458 -18.17 -4.77 6.61
N GLY A 459 -18.47 -5.98 6.16
CA GLY A 459 -19.84 -6.46 5.94
C GLY A 459 -20.44 -6.13 4.57
N LYS A 460 -19.72 -5.43 3.70
CA LYS A 460 -20.17 -5.08 2.33
C LYS A 460 -20.32 -6.34 1.47
N ILE A 461 -21.37 -6.41 0.67
CA ILE A 461 -21.60 -7.51 -0.28
C ILE A 461 -20.48 -7.54 -1.33
N ARG A 462 -19.89 -8.71 -1.55
CA ARG A 462 -18.93 -8.96 -2.65
C ARG A 462 -19.68 -9.64 -3.79
N ARG A 463 -20.40 -8.85 -4.59
CA ARG A 463 -21.25 -9.35 -5.70
C ARG A 463 -20.45 -10.20 -6.68
N GLY A 464 -19.33 -9.68 -7.18
CA GLY A 464 -18.43 -10.41 -8.08
C GLY A 464 -17.95 -11.74 -7.50
N ALA A 465 -17.50 -11.77 -6.24
CA ALA A 465 -17.06 -13.03 -5.61
C ALA A 465 -18.23 -14.02 -5.41
N THR A 466 -19.43 -13.53 -5.08
CA THR A 466 -20.64 -14.36 -4.96
C THR A 466 -21.06 -14.92 -6.33
N ARG A 467 -20.97 -14.10 -7.40
CA ARG A 467 -21.16 -14.53 -8.78
C ARG A 467 -20.16 -15.60 -9.19
N ASP A 468 -18.88 -15.41 -8.91
CA ASP A 468 -17.84 -16.38 -9.27
C ASP A 468 -18.06 -17.70 -8.52
N ALA A 469 -18.47 -17.63 -7.24
CA ALA A 469 -18.84 -18.82 -6.46
C ALA A 469 -20.10 -19.52 -6.99
N TYR A 470 -21.09 -18.75 -7.48
CA TYR A 470 -22.29 -19.26 -8.14
C TYR A 470 -21.95 -20.00 -9.42
N VAL A 471 -21.20 -19.35 -10.33
CA VAL A 471 -20.78 -19.92 -11.61
C VAL A 471 -19.93 -21.17 -11.41
N ALA A 472 -19.06 -21.20 -10.39
CA ALA A 472 -18.26 -22.36 -10.04
C ALA A 472 -19.03 -23.49 -9.33
N GLY A 473 -20.31 -23.29 -8.98
CA GLY A 473 -21.11 -24.28 -8.24
C GLY A 473 -20.62 -24.53 -6.80
N THR A 474 -20.07 -23.50 -6.16
CA THR A 474 -19.43 -23.60 -4.82
C THR A 474 -20.15 -22.86 -3.69
N LEU A 475 -21.22 -22.11 -4.00
CA LEU A 475 -21.99 -21.28 -3.04
C LEU A 475 -22.33 -21.99 -1.72
N ASP A 476 -22.88 -23.21 -1.80
CA ASP A 476 -23.39 -23.98 -0.66
C ASP A 476 -22.50 -25.16 -0.28
N ARG A 477 -21.24 -25.21 -0.76
CA ARG A 477 -20.31 -26.25 -0.29
C ARG A 477 -20.07 -26.05 1.21
N GLY A 478 -20.65 -26.96 2.00
CA GLY A 478 -20.49 -27.01 3.45
C GLY A 478 -19.03 -26.82 3.86
N ARG A 479 -18.81 -25.96 4.86
CA ARG A 479 -17.47 -25.54 5.27
C ARG A 479 -16.67 -26.76 5.73
N GLY A 480 -15.44 -26.91 5.23
CA GLY A 480 -14.54 -27.97 5.69
C GLY A 480 -14.29 -27.87 7.20
N SER A 481 -14.12 -29.02 7.88
CA SER A 481 -13.94 -29.04 9.33
C SER A 481 -12.77 -28.15 9.76
N MET A 482 -12.90 -27.47 10.91
CA MET A 482 -11.85 -26.58 11.43
C MET A 482 -10.50 -27.30 11.54
N ALA A 483 -10.50 -28.58 11.90
CA ALA A 483 -9.29 -29.40 11.96
C ALA A 483 -8.57 -29.52 10.60
N ARG A 484 -9.31 -29.68 9.49
CA ARG A 484 -8.73 -29.72 8.14
C ARG A 484 -8.12 -28.38 7.75
N GLN A 485 -8.77 -27.26 8.07
CA GLN A 485 -8.24 -25.92 7.76
C GLN A 485 -6.95 -25.62 8.54
N TRP A 486 -6.90 -25.95 9.83
CA TRP A 486 -5.68 -25.79 10.63
C TRP A 486 -4.55 -26.71 10.17
N PHE A 487 -4.86 -27.95 9.77
CA PHE A 487 -3.87 -28.86 9.19
C PHE A 487 -3.31 -28.34 7.85
N GLU A 488 -4.15 -27.75 7.01
CA GLU A 488 -3.75 -27.13 5.74
C GLU A 488 -2.79 -25.95 5.97
N VAL A 489 -3.12 -25.05 6.90
CA VAL A 489 -2.25 -23.91 7.26
C VAL A 489 -0.93 -24.42 7.86
N GLY A 490 -0.99 -25.40 8.76
CA GLY A 490 0.17 -25.97 9.44
C GLY A 490 1.13 -26.72 8.52
N SER A 491 0.61 -27.57 7.63
CA SER A 491 1.41 -28.35 6.67
C SER A 491 2.16 -27.44 5.68
N ARG A 492 1.51 -26.39 5.16
CA ARG A 492 2.16 -25.39 4.31
C ARG A 492 3.20 -24.57 5.06
N ALA A 493 2.94 -24.22 6.33
CA ALA A 493 3.92 -23.53 7.17
C ALA A 493 5.16 -24.40 7.47
N LEU A 494 4.98 -25.71 7.65
CA LEU A 494 6.07 -26.67 7.85
C LEU A 494 6.94 -26.79 6.60
N ALA A 495 6.34 -26.91 5.41
CA ALA A 495 7.09 -26.90 4.15
C ALA A 495 7.95 -25.64 4.00
N GLY A 496 7.41 -24.47 4.35
CA GLY A 496 8.15 -23.21 4.35
C GLY A 496 9.27 -23.14 5.41
N ARG A 497 9.13 -23.80 6.57
CA ARG A 497 10.23 -23.96 7.54
C ARG A 497 11.34 -24.85 6.98
N ILE A 498 11.00 -25.98 6.37
CA ILE A 498 11.98 -26.89 5.75
C ILE A 498 12.76 -26.17 4.65
N ALA A 499 12.08 -25.43 3.78
CA ALA A 499 12.72 -24.64 2.73
C ALA A 499 13.68 -23.57 3.28
N ARG A 500 13.32 -22.89 4.38
CA ARG A 500 14.20 -21.92 5.06
C ARG A 500 15.43 -22.59 5.69
N SER A 501 15.25 -23.74 6.32
CA SER A 501 16.38 -24.52 6.86
C SER A 501 17.32 -25.00 5.75
N ALA A 502 16.78 -25.43 4.61
CA ALA A 502 17.57 -25.81 3.44
C ALA A 502 18.34 -24.62 2.84
N ASP A 503 17.71 -23.43 2.73
CA ASP A 503 18.38 -22.19 2.28
C ASP A 503 19.50 -21.78 3.25
N LEU A 504 19.28 -21.89 4.57
CA LEU A 504 20.35 -21.65 5.55
C LEU A 504 21.52 -22.62 5.38
N LEU A 505 21.24 -23.92 5.19
CA LEU A 505 22.26 -24.94 4.95
C LEU A 505 23.05 -24.64 3.67
N LEU A 506 22.37 -24.31 2.57
CA LEU A 506 23.02 -23.94 1.31
C LEU A 506 23.91 -22.69 1.46
N ARG A 507 23.45 -21.69 2.21
CA ARG A 507 24.26 -20.49 2.51
C ARG A 507 25.47 -20.83 3.38
N LEU A 508 25.33 -21.71 4.36
CA LEU A 508 26.45 -22.19 5.16
C LEU A 508 27.47 -22.93 4.28
N LEU A 509 27.03 -23.87 3.44
CA LEU A 509 27.90 -24.59 2.51
C LEU A 509 28.63 -23.63 1.55
N TYR A 510 27.91 -22.67 0.97
CA TYR A 510 28.49 -21.67 0.09
C TYR A 510 29.47 -20.73 0.82
N THR A 511 29.13 -20.31 2.04
CA THR A 511 30.02 -19.50 2.89
C THR A 511 31.31 -20.24 3.19
N THR A 512 31.22 -21.52 3.58
CA THR A 512 32.38 -22.38 3.81
C THR A 512 33.22 -22.53 2.55
N TYR A 513 32.58 -22.69 1.38
CA TYR A 513 33.26 -22.72 0.09
C TYR A 513 34.03 -21.41 -0.19
N ILE A 514 33.42 -20.24 0.01
CA ILE A 514 34.08 -18.94 -0.20
C ILE A 514 35.22 -18.72 0.81
N LEU A 515 35.04 -19.14 2.07
CA LEU A 515 36.08 -19.07 3.08
C LEU A 515 37.28 -19.95 2.69
N ALA A 516 37.03 -21.20 2.28
CA ALA A 516 38.07 -22.10 1.80
C ALA A 516 38.79 -21.53 0.57
N LEU A 517 38.03 -20.99 -0.40
CA LEU A 517 38.59 -20.30 -1.57
C LEU A 517 39.48 -19.13 -1.16
N THR A 518 39.07 -18.33 -0.18
CA THR A 518 39.84 -17.18 0.32
C THR A 518 41.14 -17.64 1.00
N VAL A 519 41.07 -18.67 1.85
CA VAL A 519 42.25 -19.24 2.53
C VAL A 519 43.27 -19.80 1.54
N VAL A 520 42.82 -20.42 0.45
CA VAL A 520 43.71 -20.96 -0.59
C VAL A 520 44.26 -19.86 -1.50
N ALA A 521 43.45 -18.86 -1.86
CA ALA A 521 43.79 -17.91 -2.91
C ALA A 521 44.57 -16.68 -2.40
N VAL A 522 44.31 -16.21 -1.16
CA VAL A 522 44.94 -14.99 -0.62
C VAL A 522 46.46 -15.13 -0.39
N PRO A 523 47.01 -16.24 0.18
CA PRO A 523 48.44 -16.33 0.43
C PRO A 523 49.31 -16.24 -0.84
N PRO A 524 48.99 -16.92 -1.96
CA PRO A 524 49.70 -16.73 -3.23
C PRO A 524 49.66 -15.28 -3.74
N LEU A 525 48.51 -14.60 -3.67
CA LEU A 525 48.41 -13.19 -4.04
C LEU A 525 49.30 -12.33 -3.16
N TRP A 526 49.25 -12.52 -1.84
CA TRP A 526 50.02 -11.75 -0.87
C TRP A 526 51.53 -11.88 -1.15
N ALA A 527 52.01 -13.10 -1.46
CA ALA A 527 53.39 -13.33 -1.86
C ALA A 527 53.75 -12.61 -3.18
N LEU A 528 52.92 -12.73 -4.22
CA LEU A 528 53.14 -12.08 -5.52
C LEU A 528 53.18 -10.55 -5.43
N VAL A 529 52.28 -9.96 -4.64
CA VAL A 529 52.25 -8.50 -4.38
C VAL A 529 53.45 -8.08 -3.53
N GLY A 530 53.84 -8.87 -2.52
CA GLY A 530 55.01 -8.60 -1.69
C GLY A 530 56.32 -8.60 -2.48
N MET A 531 56.46 -9.54 -3.42
CA MET A 531 57.61 -9.67 -4.32
C MET A 531 57.64 -8.62 -5.45
N SER A 532 56.51 -7.96 -5.71
CA SER A 532 56.43 -6.94 -6.77
C SER A 532 57.22 -5.68 -6.38
N ARG A 533 58.05 -5.20 -7.31
CA ARG A 533 58.87 -3.99 -7.16
C ARG A 533 58.22 -2.72 -7.72
N GLN A 534 57.27 -2.86 -8.65
CA GLN A 534 56.54 -1.76 -9.28
C GLN A 534 55.06 -1.79 -8.88
N THR A 535 54.49 -0.61 -8.60
CA THR A 535 53.08 -0.44 -8.20
C THR A 535 52.10 -0.93 -9.26
N THR A 536 52.41 -0.71 -10.54
CA THR A 536 51.62 -1.17 -11.69
C THR A 536 51.53 -2.70 -11.76
N THR A 537 52.60 -3.40 -11.39
CA THR A 537 52.63 -4.87 -11.37
C THR A 537 51.79 -5.41 -10.22
N SER A 538 51.83 -4.75 -9.05
CA SER A 538 50.96 -5.09 -7.93
C SER A 538 49.47 -4.91 -8.28
N ARG A 539 49.10 -3.81 -8.95
CA ARG A 539 47.71 -3.57 -9.43
C ARG A 539 47.26 -4.61 -10.45
N ARG A 540 48.14 -5.05 -11.37
CA ARG A 540 47.86 -6.15 -12.32
C ARG A 540 47.53 -7.45 -11.61
N TRP A 541 48.31 -7.83 -10.61
CA TRP A 541 48.06 -9.03 -9.82
C TRP A 541 46.74 -8.95 -9.06
N LEU A 542 46.47 -7.81 -8.41
CA LEU A 542 45.19 -7.54 -7.73
C LEU A 542 43.99 -7.69 -8.66
N ARG A 543 44.03 -7.10 -9.85
CA ARG A 543 42.94 -7.21 -10.84
C ARG A 543 42.73 -8.64 -11.32
N ARG A 544 43.81 -9.34 -11.70
CA ARG A 544 43.74 -10.75 -12.15
C ARG A 544 43.15 -11.64 -11.05
N PHE A 545 43.57 -11.41 -9.81
CA PHE A 545 43.05 -12.11 -8.65
C PHE A 545 41.57 -11.81 -8.41
N SER A 546 41.15 -10.55 -8.43
CA SER A 546 39.75 -10.17 -8.26
C SER A 546 38.86 -10.80 -9.34
N LYS A 547 39.31 -10.84 -10.61
CA LYS A 547 38.61 -11.55 -11.69
C LYS A 547 38.48 -13.04 -11.42
N LEU A 548 39.57 -13.68 -10.97
CA LEU A 548 39.55 -15.10 -10.60
C LEU A 548 38.59 -15.36 -9.44
N VAL A 549 38.62 -14.56 -8.37
CA VAL A 549 37.73 -14.70 -7.21
C VAL A 549 36.27 -14.49 -7.58
N VAL A 550 35.94 -13.49 -8.40
CA VAL A 550 34.57 -13.28 -8.89
C VAL A 550 34.09 -14.45 -9.73
N THR A 551 34.98 -15.05 -10.54
CA THR A 551 34.66 -16.19 -11.40
C THR A 551 34.44 -17.46 -10.58
N LEU A 552 35.38 -17.78 -9.67
CA LEU A 552 35.32 -18.96 -8.82
C LEU A 552 34.25 -18.86 -7.73
N SER A 553 33.87 -17.66 -7.31
CA SER A 553 32.75 -17.48 -6.37
C SER A 553 31.40 -17.80 -6.99
N GLY A 554 31.31 -18.01 -8.32
CA GLY A 554 30.04 -18.22 -9.01
C GLY A 554 29.18 -16.95 -9.09
N CYS A 555 29.77 -15.78 -8.82
CA CYS A 555 29.10 -14.49 -9.02
C CYS A 555 29.19 -14.09 -10.49
N ARG A 556 28.04 -13.84 -11.13
CA ARG A 556 28.01 -13.39 -12.52
C ARG A 556 28.07 -11.86 -12.57
N LEU A 557 29.24 -11.34 -12.95
CA LEU A 557 29.46 -9.91 -13.16
C LEU A 557 28.97 -9.49 -14.54
N ILE A 558 28.09 -8.49 -14.59
CA ILE A 558 27.58 -7.85 -15.80
C ILE A 558 28.02 -6.40 -15.75
N ILE A 559 28.72 -5.95 -16.80
CA ILE A 559 29.20 -4.58 -16.89
C ILE A 559 28.48 -3.88 -18.05
N THR A 560 28.00 -2.66 -17.82
CA THR A 560 27.30 -1.81 -18.78
C THR A 560 27.91 -0.40 -18.77
N GLY A 561 27.85 0.33 -19.89
CA GLY A 561 28.43 1.67 -20.01
C GLY A 561 29.95 1.70 -20.22
N HIS A 562 30.53 0.63 -20.77
CA HIS A 562 31.98 0.56 -21.03
C HIS A 562 32.45 1.59 -22.06
N GLU A 563 31.54 1.99 -22.96
CA GLU A 563 31.72 3.05 -23.95
C GLU A 563 32.08 4.40 -23.32
N HIS A 564 31.61 4.70 -22.10
CA HIS A 564 31.93 5.95 -21.39
C HIS A 564 33.38 6.03 -20.89
N LEU A 565 34.13 4.92 -20.95
CA LEU A 565 35.56 4.89 -20.63
C LEU A 565 36.46 5.06 -21.85
N GLN A 566 35.91 5.02 -23.07
CA GLN A 566 36.69 5.20 -24.30
C GLN A 566 37.15 6.65 -24.38
N ASP A 567 38.44 6.85 -24.65
CA ASP A 567 39.09 8.17 -24.74
C ASP A 567 39.00 9.04 -23.47
N LEU A 568 38.56 8.46 -22.34
CA LEU A 568 38.50 9.16 -21.06
C LEU A 568 39.92 9.27 -20.47
N GLY A 569 40.37 10.51 -20.27
CA GLY A 569 41.60 10.82 -19.54
C GLY A 569 41.50 10.54 -18.04
N PRO A 570 42.37 11.15 -17.21
CA PRO A 570 42.29 11.06 -15.76
C PRO A 570 40.92 11.53 -15.24
N ALA A 571 40.32 10.79 -14.31
CA ALA A 571 38.97 11.07 -13.82
C ALA A 571 38.77 10.65 -12.35
N MET A 572 37.75 11.23 -11.72
CA MET A 572 37.28 10.88 -10.38
C MET A 572 36.12 9.87 -10.48
N PHE A 573 36.35 8.62 -10.10
CA PHE A 573 35.33 7.58 -10.07
C PHE A 573 34.65 7.53 -8.71
N VAL A 574 33.31 7.61 -8.69
CA VAL A 574 32.51 7.51 -7.47
C VAL A 574 31.49 6.39 -7.59
N ALA A 575 31.35 5.55 -6.56
CA ALA A 575 30.37 4.48 -6.56
C ALA A 575 29.60 4.38 -5.24
N ASN A 576 28.40 3.80 -5.28
CA ASN A 576 27.72 3.41 -4.05
C ASN A 576 28.48 2.31 -3.31
N HIS A 577 28.36 2.29 -1.98
CA HIS A 577 28.98 1.29 -1.11
C HIS A 577 27.89 0.52 -0.35
N ALA A 578 27.77 -0.76 -0.66
CA ALA A 578 26.68 -1.60 -0.19
C ALA A 578 27.14 -2.94 0.39
N SER A 579 28.39 -3.33 0.19
CA SER A 579 28.92 -4.65 0.56
C SER A 579 30.44 -4.68 0.70
N TYR A 580 30.96 -5.62 1.50
CA TYR A 580 32.38 -5.99 1.50
C TYR A 580 32.88 -6.50 0.14
N LEU A 581 31.98 -6.95 -0.75
CA LEU A 581 32.31 -7.43 -2.08
C LEU A 581 32.63 -6.30 -3.08
N ASP A 582 32.22 -5.06 -2.79
CA ASP A 582 32.28 -3.95 -3.75
C ASP A 582 33.69 -3.69 -4.27
N VAL A 583 34.69 -3.64 -3.37
CA VAL A 583 36.09 -3.40 -3.75
C VAL A 583 36.61 -4.47 -4.70
N VAL A 584 36.26 -5.74 -4.46
CA VAL A 584 36.67 -6.86 -5.31
C VAL A 584 36.04 -6.74 -6.70
N VAL A 585 34.75 -6.37 -6.76
CA VAL A 585 34.02 -6.17 -8.02
C VAL A 585 34.61 -5.01 -8.82
N ILE A 586 34.86 -3.86 -8.18
CA ILE A 586 35.47 -2.69 -8.83
C ILE A 586 36.85 -3.05 -9.38
N LEU A 587 37.70 -3.72 -8.58
CA LEU A 587 39.02 -4.16 -9.02
C LEU A 587 38.97 -5.15 -10.17
N ALA A 588 37.94 -6.00 -10.25
CA ALA A 588 37.76 -6.95 -11.35
C ALA A 588 37.29 -6.26 -12.65
N ALA A 589 36.45 -5.24 -12.53
CA ALA A 589 35.74 -4.61 -13.63
C ALA A 589 36.50 -3.45 -14.28
N LEU A 590 37.13 -2.59 -13.48
CA LEU A 590 37.69 -1.33 -13.95
C LEU A 590 39.17 -1.44 -14.39
N PRO A 591 39.72 -0.40 -15.06
CA PRO A 591 41.12 -0.33 -15.47
C PRO A 591 42.15 -0.40 -14.33
N GLU A 592 43.39 -0.81 -14.67
CA GLU A 592 44.46 -1.09 -13.70
C GLU A 592 45.16 0.16 -13.13
N ASN A 593 44.92 1.32 -13.72
CA ASN A 593 45.55 2.60 -13.36
C ASN A 593 44.83 3.36 -12.23
N LEU A 594 43.77 2.78 -11.64
CA LEU A 594 43.00 3.42 -10.57
C LEU A 594 43.69 3.36 -9.21
N ARG A 595 43.65 4.48 -8.48
CA ARG A 595 44.05 4.58 -7.08
C ARG A 595 42.84 4.66 -6.17
N PHE A 596 42.82 3.81 -5.15
CA PHE A 596 41.74 3.77 -4.17
C PHE A 596 42.07 4.62 -2.95
N ALA A 597 41.07 5.33 -2.45
CA ALA A 597 41.06 5.86 -1.10
C ALA A 597 40.61 4.77 -0.12
N ALA A 598 41.52 4.31 0.73
CA ALA A 598 41.27 3.28 1.74
C ALA A 598 41.23 3.90 3.15
N LYS A 599 40.44 3.32 4.05
CA LYS A 599 40.38 3.75 5.46
C LYS A 599 41.70 3.40 6.17
N GLY A 600 42.29 4.34 6.91
CA GLY A 600 43.61 4.18 7.55
C GLY A 600 43.77 2.91 8.41
N ARG A 601 42.71 2.51 9.12
CA ARG A 601 42.68 1.25 9.91
C ARG A 601 42.92 -0.02 9.06
N LEU A 602 42.71 0.04 7.74
CA LEU A 602 42.98 -1.12 6.88
C LEU A 602 44.48 -1.42 6.76
N VAL A 603 45.34 -0.43 6.94
CA VAL A 603 46.80 -0.58 6.89
C VAL A 603 47.33 -1.38 8.08
N THR A 604 46.59 -1.42 9.20
CA THR A 604 47.02 -2.18 10.39
C THR A 604 46.81 -3.70 10.27
N TYR A 605 46.09 -4.19 9.25
CA TYR A 605 45.92 -5.62 9.04
C TYR A 605 47.11 -6.22 8.27
N PRO A 606 47.61 -7.43 8.61
CA PRO A 606 48.84 -7.97 8.02
C PRO A 606 48.85 -8.04 6.48
N VAL A 607 47.78 -8.57 5.87
CA VAL A 607 47.67 -8.71 4.41
C VAL A 607 47.47 -7.35 3.75
N LEU A 608 46.48 -6.57 4.22
CA LEU A 608 46.14 -5.28 3.61
C LEU A 608 47.22 -4.22 3.81
N GLY A 609 47.93 -4.23 4.95
CA GLY A 609 49.08 -3.36 5.22
C GLY A 609 50.27 -3.61 4.31
N THR A 610 50.35 -4.78 3.68
CA THR A 610 51.34 -5.06 2.63
C THR A 610 50.83 -4.60 1.26
N VAL A 611 49.56 -4.87 0.97
CA VAL A 611 48.93 -4.64 -0.34
C VAL A 611 48.72 -3.15 -0.62
N ILE A 612 48.20 -2.38 0.35
CA ILE A 612 47.84 -0.97 0.18
C ILE A 612 49.06 -0.12 -0.24
N PRO A 613 50.21 -0.16 0.46
CA PRO A 613 51.39 0.60 0.05
C PRO A 613 51.98 0.11 -1.28
N LYS A 614 52.04 -1.21 -1.49
CA LYS A 614 52.58 -1.82 -2.72
C LYS A 614 51.74 -1.51 -3.96
N ALA A 615 50.44 -1.32 -3.81
CA ALA A 615 49.55 -0.89 -4.89
C ALA A 615 49.50 0.64 -5.06
N GLY A 616 50.11 1.41 -4.15
CA GLY A 616 50.06 2.88 -4.15
C GLY A 616 48.68 3.44 -3.83
N TYR A 617 47.88 2.75 -3.01
CA TYR A 617 46.58 3.24 -2.55
C TYR A 617 46.76 4.22 -1.38
N ILE A 618 45.85 5.20 -1.27
CA ILE A 618 45.95 6.29 -0.28
C ILE A 618 45.20 5.88 0.99
N ALA A 619 45.82 6.02 2.16
CA ALA A 619 45.22 5.68 3.44
C ALA A 619 44.72 6.96 4.14
N ILE A 620 43.41 7.09 4.32
CA ILE A 620 42.77 8.27 4.94
C ILE A 620 42.43 7.95 6.40
N GLU A 621 43.04 8.65 7.35
CA GLU A 621 42.75 8.51 8.79
C GLU A 621 41.45 9.22 9.20
N LYS A 622 40.84 8.74 10.29
CA LYS A 622 39.68 9.40 10.92
C LYS A 622 40.13 10.03 12.24
N THR A 623 40.37 11.33 12.26
CA THR A 623 40.59 12.10 13.49
C THR A 623 39.23 12.44 14.12
N LYS A 624 39.14 12.33 15.45
CA LYS A 624 37.85 12.34 16.19
C LYS A 624 37.25 13.74 16.42
N HIS A 625 37.95 14.79 16.05
CA HIS A 625 37.48 16.17 16.12
C HIS A 625 38.03 16.91 14.89
N THR A 626 37.28 17.91 14.41
CA THR A 626 37.52 18.79 13.24
C THR A 626 37.22 18.25 11.83
N THR A 627 36.22 18.90 11.20
CA THR A 627 35.82 19.05 9.78
C THR A 627 35.83 17.85 8.83
N GLN A 628 34.73 17.68 8.06
CA GLN A 628 34.53 16.68 6.97
C GLN A 628 35.52 16.79 5.77
N MET A 629 36.69 17.41 5.96
CA MET A 629 37.53 18.00 4.91
C MET A 629 38.96 17.45 4.88
N GLU A 630 39.38 16.61 5.83
CA GLU A 630 40.72 16.01 5.83
C GLU A 630 40.80 14.79 4.87
N GLY A 631 41.79 14.80 3.99
CA GLY A 631 42.02 13.83 2.92
C GLY A 631 41.69 14.34 1.50
N ALA A 632 41.03 15.50 1.37
CA ALA A 632 40.77 16.12 0.07
C ALA A 632 42.06 16.57 -0.62
N ASP A 633 43.01 17.16 0.12
CA ASP A 633 44.25 17.68 -0.44
C ASP A 633 45.16 16.57 -1.03
N GLU A 634 45.20 15.39 -0.40
CA GLU A 634 45.94 14.24 -0.92
C GLU A 634 45.28 13.63 -2.16
N VAL A 635 43.94 13.61 -2.20
CA VAL A 635 43.16 13.16 -3.35
C VAL A 635 43.30 14.15 -4.52
N SER A 636 43.26 15.47 -4.24
CA SER A 636 43.52 16.53 -5.21
C SER A 636 44.95 16.47 -5.75
N ALA A 637 45.96 16.22 -4.90
CA ALA A 637 47.35 16.07 -5.32
C ALA A 637 47.56 14.84 -6.23
N ALA A 638 46.89 13.72 -5.93
CA ALA A 638 46.94 12.53 -6.77
C ALA A 638 46.25 12.74 -8.13
N LEU A 639 45.07 13.36 -8.14
CA LEU A 639 44.36 13.74 -9.38
C LEU A 639 45.19 14.70 -10.25
N GLY A 640 45.81 15.72 -9.63
CA GLY A 640 46.65 16.71 -10.31
C GLY A 640 47.92 16.12 -10.94
N SER A 641 48.35 14.93 -10.53
CA SER A 641 49.47 14.18 -11.13
C SER A 641 49.10 13.41 -12.41
N GLY A 642 47.85 13.50 -12.87
CA GLY A 642 47.35 12.81 -14.06
C GLY A 642 46.92 11.36 -13.82
N GLU A 643 46.65 10.98 -12.56
CA GLU A 643 46.16 9.65 -12.20
C GLU A 643 44.65 9.65 -11.90
N SER A 644 43.96 8.56 -12.25
CA SER A 644 42.52 8.41 -11.92
C SER A 644 42.32 7.91 -10.49
N MET A 645 41.34 8.49 -9.79
CA MET A 645 41.01 8.18 -8.41
C MET A 645 39.67 7.46 -8.29
N PHE A 646 39.53 6.57 -7.31
CA PHE A 646 38.29 5.90 -6.97
C PHE A 646 37.93 6.12 -5.50
N VAL A 647 36.69 6.56 -5.25
CA VAL A 647 36.17 6.84 -3.90
C VAL A 647 34.75 6.29 -3.72
N PHE A 648 34.47 5.75 -2.54
CA PHE A 648 33.11 5.51 -2.06
C PHE A 648 32.64 6.73 -1.24
N PRO A 649 31.88 7.69 -1.82
CA PRO A 649 31.52 8.93 -1.13
C PRO A 649 30.64 8.73 0.11
N GLU A 650 29.97 7.59 0.26
CA GLU A 650 29.22 7.22 1.47
C GLU A 650 30.16 7.06 2.70
N GLY A 651 31.42 6.67 2.47
CA GLY A 651 32.44 6.47 3.51
C GLY A 651 32.19 5.31 4.48
N THR A 652 31.04 4.64 4.37
CA THR A 652 30.64 3.42 5.07
C THR A 652 29.47 2.79 4.31
N PHE A 653 29.01 1.62 4.74
CA PHE A 653 27.79 1.00 4.24
C PHE A 653 27.03 0.37 5.39
N VAL A 654 25.72 0.18 5.21
CA VAL A 654 24.83 -0.47 6.17
C VAL A 654 24.04 -1.58 5.48
N ARG A 655 23.42 -2.45 6.28
CA ARG A 655 22.60 -3.55 5.77
C ARG A 655 21.30 -3.06 5.11
N ALA A 656 20.79 -1.91 5.54
CA ALA A 656 19.56 -1.33 5.01
C ALA A 656 19.68 -1.02 3.50
N PRO A 657 18.61 -1.24 2.71
CA PRO A 657 18.56 -0.73 1.35
C PRO A 657 18.58 0.80 1.35
N GLY A 658 19.04 1.41 0.26
CA GLY A 658 19.23 2.85 0.12
C GLY A 658 20.69 3.25 -0.07
N LEU A 659 20.88 4.48 -0.54
CA LEU A 659 22.16 5.18 -0.59
C LEU A 659 22.33 6.03 0.66
N LEU A 660 23.47 5.91 1.34
CA LEU A 660 23.83 6.87 2.39
C LEU A 660 24.18 8.24 1.77
N PRO A 661 24.16 9.32 2.57
CA PRO A 661 24.59 10.63 2.10
C PRO A 661 26.03 10.61 1.56
N PHE A 662 26.23 11.28 0.43
CA PHE A 662 27.54 11.41 -0.19
C PHE A 662 28.33 12.55 0.47
N ARG A 663 29.58 12.27 0.85
CA ARG A 663 30.52 13.27 1.35
C ARG A 663 31.08 14.11 0.20
N LEU A 664 31.38 15.38 0.48
CA LEU A 664 31.75 16.37 -0.53
C LEU A 664 33.22 16.29 -1.01
N GLY A 665 34.12 15.63 -0.26
CA GLY A 665 35.56 15.67 -0.53
C GLY A 665 35.99 15.24 -1.93
N ALA A 666 35.40 14.16 -2.47
CA ALA A 666 35.72 13.67 -3.82
C ALA A 666 35.26 14.64 -4.93
N PHE A 667 34.10 15.27 -4.74
CA PHE A 667 33.52 16.21 -5.70
C PHE A 667 34.27 17.54 -5.70
N ARG A 668 34.75 17.98 -4.53
CA ARG A 668 35.62 19.15 -4.40
C ARG A 668 36.95 18.93 -5.14
N ALA A 669 37.59 17.79 -4.92
CA ALA A 669 38.85 17.46 -5.59
C ALA A 669 38.70 17.41 -7.12
N ALA A 670 37.57 16.90 -7.62
CA ALA A 670 37.27 16.91 -9.06
C ALA A 670 37.06 18.34 -9.60
N ALA A 671 36.31 19.19 -8.88
CA ALA A 671 36.08 20.58 -9.26
C ALA A 671 37.37 21.43 -9.24
N GLU A 672 38.22 21.26 -8.23
CA GLU A 672 39.50 21.98 -8.11
C GLU A 672 40.51 21.59 -9.18
N THR A 673 40.49 20.33 -9.64
CA THR A 673 41.40 19.82 -10.67
C THR A 673 40.83 19.91 -12.09
N GLY A 674 39.56 20.30 -12.23
CA GLY A 674 38.86 20.36 -13.52
C GLY A 674 38.64 19.00 -14.19
N LEU A 675 38.75 17.90 -13.44
CA LEU A 675 38.62 16.54 -13.97
C LEU A 675 37.18 16.02 -13.87
N PRO A 676 36.72 15.20 -14.82
CA PRO A 676 35.36 14.68 -14.81
C PRO A 676 35.11 13.71 -13.64
N VAL A 677 33.89 13.71 -13.11
CA VAL A 677 33.39 12.72 -12.16
C VAL A 677 32.62 11.65 -12.91
N VAL A 678 33.01 10.38 -12.76
CA VAL A 678 32.32 9.23 -13.38
C VAL A 678 31.52 8.49 -12.30
N PRO A 679 30.17 8.57 -12.34
CA PRO A 679 29.33 7.81 -11.42
C PRO A 679 29.29 6.33 -11.81
N ILE A 680 29.36 5.45 -10.81
CA ILE A 680 29.26 4.00 -10.98
C ILE A 680 28.19 3.45 -10.05
N ALA A 681 27.21 2.75 -10.62
CA ALA A 681 26.16 2.06 -9.87
C ALA A 681 26.48 0.57 -9.74
N LEU A 682 26.65 0.12 -8.49
CA LEU A 682 26.79 -1.28 -8.10
C LEU A 682 25.45 -1.85 -7.64
N THR A 683 25.01 -2.93 -8.28
CA THR A 683 23.78 -3.66 -7.93
C THR A 683 24.06 -5.12 -7.59
N GLY A 684 23.27 -5.67 -6.66
CA GLY A 684 23.34 -7.09 -6.28
C GLY A 684 24.40 -7.47 -5.24
N THR A 685 25.44 -6.65 -5.02
CA THR A 685 26.51 -6.92 -4.03
C THR A 685 25.96 -6.98 -2.59
N ARG A 686 25.08 -6.04 -2.22
CA ARG A 686 24.34 -6.02 -0.94
C ARG A 686 23.60 -7.32 -0.66
N ARG A 687 23.07 -7.97 -1.69
CA ARG A 687 22.36 -9.23 -1.55
C ARG A 687 23.35 -10.37 -1.29
N ILE A 688 24.47 -10.40 -1.99
CA ILE A 688 25.48 -11.47 -1.92
C ILE A 688 26.22 -11.48 -0.58
N PHE A 689 26.69 -10.31 -0.12
CA PHE A 689 27.43 -10.19 1.13
C PHE A 689 27.05 -8.89 1.89
N PRO A 690 25.88 -8.88 2.56
CA PRO A 690 25.39 -7.71 3.28
C PRO A 690 26.27 -7.34 4.48
N ALA A 691 26.14 -6.10 4.96
CA ALA A 691 26.69 -5.72 6.27
C ALA A 691 26.10 -6.60 7.39
N ASP A 692 26.88 -6.82 8.44
CA ASP A 692 26.48 -7.48 9.69
C ASP A 692 26.09 -8.96 9.58
N THR A 693 26.46 -9.63 8.49
CA THR A 693 26.30 -11.08 8.34
C THR A 693 27.52 -11.71 7.68
N LEU A 694 27.92 -12.88 8.16
CA LEU A 694 28.96 -13.70 7.53
C LEU A 694 28.38 -14.77 6.60
N LEU A 695 27.05 -14.84 6.44
CA LEU A 695 26.39 -15.78 5.53
C LEU A 695 26.30 -15.21 4.12
N LEU A 696 27.08 -15.79 3.20
CA LEU A 696 27.12 -15.42 1.79
C LEU A 696 26.14 -16.24 0.95
N ARG A 697 25.83 -15.75 -0.25
CA ARG A 697 25.09 -16.48 -1.28
C ARG A 697 25.56 -16.09 -2.69
N PRO A 698 25.51 -16.99 -3.68
CA PRO A 698 25.85 -16.64 -5.05
C PRO A 698 24.80 -15.68 -5.63
N GLY A 699 25.19 -14.91 -6.64
CA GLY A 699 24.28 -13.96 -7.26
C GLY A 699 24.82 -13.29 -8.52
N ARG A 700 24.00 -12.41 -9.09
CA ARG A 700 24.40 -11.53 -10.18
C ARG A 700 24.85 -10.20 -9.59
N VAL A 701 25.95 -9.67 -10.09
CA VAL A 701 26.47 -8.35 -9.76
C VAL A 701 26.39 -7.50 -11.01
N GLY A 702 25.68 -6.38 -10.94
CA GLY A 702 25.65 -5.38 -11.99
C GLY A 702 26.61 -4.24 -11.65
N LEU A 703 27.38 -3.81 -12.63
CA LEU A 703 28.17 -2.60 -12.58
C LEU A 703 27.80 -1.75 -13.80
N THR A 704 27.21 -0.59 -13.54
CA THR A 704 26.84 0.37 -14.58
C THR A 704 27.71 1.60 -14.46
N ILE A 705 28.43 1.92 -15.53
CA ILE A 705 29.25 3.11 -15.65
C ILE A 705 28.42 4.18 -16.33
N GLU A 706 28.17 5.27 -15.63
CA GLU A 706 27.32 6.36 -16.10
C GLU A 706 28.14 7.40 -16.88
N PRO A 707 27.49 8.26 -17.68
CA PRO A 707 28.18 9.33 -18.38
C PRO A 707 28.97 10.24 -17.41
N PRO A 708 30.16 10.72 -17.81
CA PRO A 708 30.97 11.61 -16.98
C PRO A 708 30.28 12.96 -16.76
N LEU A 709 30.33 13.44 -15.52
CA LEU A 709 29.90 14.77 -15.11
C LEU A 709 31.11 15.70 -15.14
N HIS A 710 31.04 16.75 -15.95
CA HIS A 710 32.13 17.71 -16.09
C HIS A 710 31.93 18.90 -15.13
N PRO A 711 32.95 19.27 -14.34
CA PRO A 711 32.93 20.51 -13.56
C PRO A 711 33.00 21.72 -14.51
N SER A 712 32.21 22.74 -14.21
CA SER A 712 32.20 24.02 -14.92
C SER A 712 33.10 25.08 -14.25
N ASP A 713 33.22 25.04 -12.93
CA ASP A 713 34.14 25.85 -12.14
C ASP A 713 34.56 25.11 -10.84
N SER A 714 35.19 25.84 -9.91
CA SER A 714 35.60 25.33 -8.58
C SER A 714 34.76 25.91 -7.43
N ALA A 715 33.63 26.56 -7.74
CA ALA A 715 32.77 27.19 -6.74
C ALA A 715 32.03 26.13 -5.89
N TRP A 716 31.60 26.53 -4.70
CA TRP A 716 30.94 25.64 -3.76
C TRP A 716 29.62 25.06 -4.31
N ASP A 717 28.85 25.87 -5.04
CA ASP A 717 27.58 25.45 -5.64
C ASP A 717 27.79 24.34 -6.69
N GLU A 718 28.92 24.38 -7.41
CA GLU A 718 29.27 23.36 -8.39
C GLU A 718 29.65 22.03 -7.73
N VAL A 719 30.37 22.08 -6.62
CA VAL A 719 30.68 20.88 -5.82
C VAL A 719 29.39 20.21 -5.32
N VAL A 720 28.41 21.02 -4.88
CA VAL A 720 27.10 20.55 -4.45
C VAL A 720 26.32 19.94 -5.63
N ARG A 721 26.32 20.61 -6.80
CA ARG A 721 25.68 20.10 -8.03
C ARG A 721 26.26 18.74 -8.42
N LEU A 722 27.57 18.60 -8.52
CA LEU A 722 28.24 17.35 -8.88
C LEU A 722 27.90 16.20 -7.92
N ARG A 723 27.84 16.49 -6.61
CA ARG A 723 27.43 15.51 -5.60
C ARG A 723 25.98 15.05 -5.82
N ASP A 724 25.06 16.00 -5.94
CA ASP A 724 23.63 15.70 -6.00
C ASP A 724 23.24 15.01 -7.31
N GLU A 725 23.86 15.42 -8.42
CA GLU A 725 23.66 14.79 -9.73
C GLU A 725 24.26 13.38 -9.77
N ALA A 726 25.49 13.18 -9.28
CA ALA A 726 26.08 11.85 -9.18
C ALA A 726 25.23 10.93 -8.29
N ARG A 727 24.73 11.44 -7.15
CA ARG A 727 23.84 10.69 -6.27
C ARG A 727 22.52 10.37 -6.95
N ALA A 728 21.89 11.31 -7.65
CA ALA A 728 20.63 11.12 -8.34
C ALA A 728 20.75 10.08 -9.47
N VAL A 729 21.83 10.14 -10.26
CA VAL A 729 22.12 9.16 -11.31
C VAL A 729 22.32 7.77 -10.71
N ILE A 730 23.20 7.63 -9.71
CA ILE A 730 23.44 6.33 -9.05
C ILE A 730 22.15 5.80 -8.41
N SER A 731 21.34 6.67 -7.80
CA SER A 731 20.06 6.28 -7.18
C SER A 731 19.05 5.73 -8.19
N ARG A 732 18.97 6.32 -9.39
CA ARG A 732 18.10 5.84 -10.48
C ARG A 732 18.51 4.44 -10.93
N THR A 733 19.80 4.21 -11.08
CA THR A 733 20.35 2.96 -11.65
C THR A 733 20.44 1.82 -10.63
N VAL A 734 20.74 2.13 -9.37
CA VAL A 734 20.67 1.13 -8.28
C VAL A 734 19.22 0.67 -8.05
N GLY A 735 18.23 1.43 -8.56
CA GLY A 735 16.83 1.05 -8.52
C GLY A 735 16.26 1.08 -7.11
N GLU A 736 16.67 2.06 -6.30
CA GLU A 736 16.22 2.24 -4.92
C GLU A 736 15.29 3.45 -4.81
N ALA A 737 14.12 3.35 -5.44
CA ALA A 737 12.91 3.65 -4.68
C ALA A 737 12.65 2.42 -3.79
N ALA A 738 12.84 2.57 -2.48
CA ALA A 738 12.34 1.69 -1.41
C ALA A 738 11.96 0.25 -1.83
N GLY A 739 12.91 -0.68 -1.73
CA GLY A 739 12.69 -2.12 -1.86
C GLY A 739 12.14 -2.75 -0.59
#